data_AF-A0A958PXI1-F1
#
_entry.id   AF-A0A958PXI1-F1
#
_cell.length_a   1.000
_cell.length_b   1.000
_cell.length_c   1.000
_cell.angle_alpha   90.00
_cell.angle_beta   90.00
_cell.angle_gamma   90.00
#
_symmetry.space_group_name_H-M   'P 1'
#
loop_
_entity.id
_entity.type
_entity.pdbx_description
1 polymer ?
#
loop_
_entity_poly.entity_id
_entity_poly.type
_entity_poly.pdbx_seq_one_letter_code
_entity_poly.pdbx_strand_id
1 'polypeptide(L)'
;ECVDFVYPISFSIYNTDFQVIDTVQINSDEELYVFLDNLDAANEGAVLASLNFPVTLVYANGNTQEVNSNQELETAINQAETDCNNEGCQEEQVGYYLTDCFWTITSVGDEVGTLSNYYLYFNEDGTVTVHDGFTTVALPGLNWQVEGTTTGVYLFMSDADTYLDAVNGDWLVTSCGAEMLVLQKDTDAEVVELVLEKNCTTDESPFSCFSNTTVTACDYDADGVTTFELETLVLGNVLCDYDFTPSFHVSHADAEAAMNALPFPNSYQNTSNPETIYLRIESNSGAFQVFEINLVAEPCATDCSEADVDGFLQTCAWNIVNYNGSNDLIDFEFNFDDNQVLTVTGMGATYTGGWSTSQSANGGVEVVFDNVAGPSIQAINGSWIVIDCQPHRLEMVMGDNHMVMEQQNCYSSDELYTIATECRWEVYSYINDQGSDVTSDYDGILYSFFENGFVVAENGITIGYGGLTAENTATEQLVVLLHLYNSVSGIGNYYTVESLSSEEIVLSSFGDAELIFHRTCNSTNQDGDTAQIKTWLYEGNWEITYSSMDSADNTSDYANVTFDFQQGTNLIGSDGSSTANMHYEVLRDEAGNLRMVIDYLGIFPYWQMDDDWYITEVNNQRIELHYINDDANDESVIVFEKI
;
A
#
# COMPACT_ATOMS: atom_id res chain seq x y z
N GLU A 1 -0.54 -28.94 32.69
CA GLU A 1 -0.36 -27.52 33.04
C GLU A 1 -0.01 -27.43 34.53
N CYS A 2 1.15 -26.85 34.84
CA CYS A 2 1.74 -26.93 36.18
C CYS A 2 1.69 -25.61 36.95
N VAL A 3 1.72 -24.51 36.20
CA VAL A 3 1.60 -23.15 36.68
C VAL A 3 0.98 -22.33 35.55
N ASP A 4 0.11 -21.40 35.91
CA ASP A 4 -0.62 -20.51 35.00
C ASP A 4 -0.62 -19.08 35.59
N PHE A 5 -0.75 -18.05 34.75
CA PHE A 5 -0.88 -16.67 35.20
C PHE A 5 -2.32 -16.38 35.66
N VAL A 6 -2.43 -15.67 36.77
CA VAL A 6 -3.70 -15.04 37.14
C VAL A 6 -3.79 -13.72 36.39
N TYR A 7 -4.57 -13.75 35.31
CA TYR A 7 -4.87 -12.58 34.50
C TYR A 7 -5.77 -11.56 35.24
N PRO A 8 -5.68 -10.26 34.89
CA PRO A 8 -4.84 -9.69 33.84
C PRO A 8 -3.40 -9.41 34.27
N ILE A 9 -2.47 -9.49 33.32
CA ILE A 9 -1.08 -9.03 33.45
C ILE A 9 -0.82 -7.87 32.48
N SER A 10 0.30 -7.15 32.63
CA SER A 10 0.63 -6.07 31.69
C SER A 10 2.10 -6.01 31.33
N PHE A 11 2.39 -5.50 30.13
CA PHE A 11 3.73 -5.25 29.62
C PHE A 11 3.90 -3.78 29.30
N SER A 12 5.03 -3.19 29.67
CA SER A 12 5.41 -1.85 29.19
C SER A 12 6.32 -1.97 27.97
N ILE A 13 5.99 -1.21 26.93
CA ILE A 13 6.71 -1.15 25.65
C ILE A 13 7.61 0.09 25.63
N TYR A 14 8.85 -0.08 25.18
CA TYR A 14 9.85 0.98 25.16
C TYR A 14 10.28 1.34 23.73
N ASN A 15 10.46 2.65 23.49
CA ASN A 15 11.15 3.13 22.30
C ASN A 15 12.68 2.96 22.42
N THR A 16 13.40 3.33 21.37
CA THR A 16 14.87 3.30 21.28
C THR A 16 15.58 4.15 22.35
N ASP A 17 14.89 5.14 22.93
CA ASP A 17 15.38 5.99 24.02
C ASP A 17 15.03 5.45 25.43
N PHE A 18 14.53 4.21 25.53
CA PHE A 18 14.08 3.57 26.77
C PHE A 18 12.99 4.34 27.51
N GLN A 19 12.14 5.06 26.78
CA GLN A 19 10.94 5.68 27.31
C GLN A 19 9.75 4.75 27.08
N VAL A 20 8.88 4.62 28.08
CA VAL A 20 7.63 3.87 27.94
C VAL A 20 6.74 4.60 26.95
N ILE A 21 6.46 3.96 25.83
CA ILE A 21 5.56 4.48 24.78
C ILE A 21 4.18 3.85 24.86
N ASP A 22 4.07 2.66 25.45
CA ASP A 22 2.78 1.99 25.63
C ASP A 22 2.79 1.04 26.85
N THR A 23 1.61 0.66 27.32
CA THR A 23 1.42 -0.41 28.30
C THR A 23 0.24 -1.30 27.87
N VAL A 24 0.57 -2.51 27.45
CA VAL A 24 -0.39 -3.50 26.96
C VAL A 24 -0.89 -4.36 28.11
N GLN A 25 -2.20 -4.54 28.23
CA GLN A 25 -2.82 -5.41 29.23
C GLN A 25 -3.30 -6.70 28.54
N ILE A 26 -2.90 -7.84 29.09
CA ILE A 26 -3.18 -9.18 28.59
C ILE A 26 -4.16 -9.86 29.55
N ASN A 27 -5.20 -10.48 29.01
CA ASN A 27 -6.31 -11.04 29.78
C ASN A 27 -6.45 -12.57 29.67
N SER A 28 -5.69 -13.21 28.79
CA SER A 28 -5.68 -14.67 28.60
C SER A 28 -4.34 -15.16 28.05
N ASP A 29 -4.12 -16.48 28.06
CA ASP A 29 -2.95 -17.11 27.45
C ASP A 29 -2.90 -16.91 25.93
N GLU A 30 -4.06 -16.90 25.28
CA GLU A 30 -4.16 -16.64 23.84
C GLU A 30 -3.71 -15.22 23.51
N GLU A 31 -4.15 -14.22 24.28
CA GLU A 31 -3.68 -12.83 24.12
C GLU A 31 -2.18 -12.70 24.43
N LEU A 32 -1.66 -13.46 25.40
CA LEU A 32 -0.23 -13.47 25.72
C LEU A 32 0.59 -14.05 24.58
N TYR A 33 0.16 -15.16 24.01
CA TYR A 33 0.81 -15.82 22.88
C TYR A 33 0.85 -14.88 21.67
N VAL A 34 -0.29 -14.32 21.27
CA VAL A 34 -0.39 -13.37 20.14
C VAL A 34 0.47 -12.13 20.39
N PHE A 35 0.53 -11.63 21.62
CA PHE A 35 1.39 -10.50 21.97
C PHE A 35 2.87 -10.82 21.83
N LEU A 36 3.33 -12.00 22.29
CA LEU A 36 4.72 -12.43 22.17
C LEU A 36 5.11 -12.73 20.72
N ASP A 37 4.24 -13.37 19.94
CA ASP A 37 4.46 -13.68 18.52
C ASP A 37 4.60 -12.40 17.67
N ASN A 38 3.77 -11.39 17.95
CA ASN A 38 3.87 -10.09 17.29
C ASN A 38 5.12 -9.28 17.68
N LEU A 39 5.74 -9.56 18.84
CA LEU A 39 7.02 -8.91 19.21
C LEU A 39 8.18 -9.40 18.34
N ASP A 40 8.12 -10.62 17.81
CA ASP A 40 9.14 -11.17 16.89
C ASP A 40 8.93 -10.69 15.43
N ALA A 41 7.70 -10.30 15.07
CA ALA A 41 7.35 -9.84 13.71
C ALA A 41 7.52 -8.32 13.50
N ALA A 42 7.62 -7.52 14.56
CA ALA A 42 7.64 -6.06 14.46
C ALA A 42 9.05 -5.47 14.21
N ASN A 43 9.38 -5.22 12.94
CA ASN A 43 10.33 -4.18 12.57
C ASN A 43 9.57 -2.85 12.42
N GLU A 44 9.85 -1.91 13.34
CA GLU A 44 9.76 -0.44 13.24
C GLU A 44 9.31 0.19 14.59
N GLY A 45 10.29 0.54 15.43
CA GLY A 45 10.13 1.57 16.48
C GLY A 45 10.03 1.12 17.94
N ALA A 46 9.67 -0.14 18.25
CA ALA A 46 9.66 -0.68 19.62
C ALA A 46 10.70 -1.79 19.76
N VAL A 47 11.71 -1.61 20.63
CA VAL A 47 12.85 -2.55 20.71
C VAL A 47 12.75 -3.48 21.93
N LEU A 48 11.93 -3.15 22.94
CA LEU A 48 11.90 -3.88 24.21
C LEU A 48 10.50 -3.88 24.83
N ALA A 49 10.03 -5.04 25.29
CA ALA A 49 8.86 -5.21 26.15
C ALA A 49 9.30 -5.71 27.54
N SER A 50 8.73 -5.15 28.61
CA SER A 50 8.99 -5.58 29.99
C SER A 50 7.69 -5.97 30.67
N LEU A 51 7.63 -7.18 31.23
CA LEU A 51 6.53 -7.60 32.10
C LEU A 51 6.49 -6.71 33.34
N ASN A 52 5.30 -6.21 33.68
CA ASN A 52 5.08 -5.38 34.86
C ASN A 52 4.77 -6.26 36.06
N PHE A 53 5.61 -6.13 37.09
CA PHE A 53 5.43 -6.81 38.36
C PHE A 53 4.67 -5.93 39.37
N PRO A 54 3.95 -6.53 40.34
CA PRO A 54 3.85 -7.97 40.59
C PRO A 54 2.89 -8.70 39.64
N VAL A 55 3.17 -9.98 39.41
CA VAL A 55 2.24 -10.93 38.75
C VAL A 55 1.93 -12.07 39.70
N THR A 56 0.74 -12.65 39.58
CA THR A 56 0.32 -13.79 40.40
C THR A 56 0.26 -15.04 39.54
N LEU A 57 0.84 -16.12 40.03
CA LEU A 57 0.77 -17.45 39.43
C LEU A 57 -0.23 -18.31 40.21
N VAL A 58 -0.93 -19.21 39.52
CA VAL A 58 -1.75 -20.27 40.10
C VAL A 58 -1.13 -21.61 39.75
N TYR A 59 -0.88 -22.45 40.77
CA TYR A 59 -0.34 -23.79 40.58
C TYR A 59 -1.46 -24.81 40.36
N ALA A 60 -1.11 -25.98 39.81
CA ALA A 60 -2.05 -27.10 39.61
C ALA A 60 -2.81 -27.54 40.88
N ASN A 61 -2.27 -27.30 42.08
CA ASN A 61 -2.92 -27.58 43.36
C ASN A 61 -3.91 -26.47 43.82
N GLY A 62 -4.09 -25.42 43.03
CA GLY A 62 -4.95 -24.27 43.30
C GLY A 62 -4.37 -23.22 44.26
N ASN A 63 -3.14 -23.39 44.73
CA ASN A 63 -2.44 -22.34 45.49
C ASN A 63 -1.95 -21.25 44.54
N THR A 64 -1.87 -20.02 45.04
CA THR A 64 -1.33 -18.89 44.29
C THR A 64 -0.04 -18.37 44.89
N GLN A 65 0.84 -17.84 44.05
CA GLN A 65 2.06 -17.16 44.44
C GLN A 65 2.22 -15.86 43.67
N GLU A 66 2.39 -14.77 44.39
CA GLU A 66 2.78 -13.49 43.83
C GLU A 66 4.31 -13.45 43.66
N VAL A 67 4.77 -13.04 42.48
CA VAL A 67 6.18 -12.84 42.16
C VAL A 67 6.41 -11.40 41.75
N ASN A 68 7.55 -10.83 42.16
CA ASN A 68 7.83 -9.39 42.06
C ASN A 68 8.99 -9.06 41.11
N SER A 69 9.60 -10.06 40.48
CA SER A 69 10.68 -9.88 39.52
C SER A 69 10.81 -11.07 38.59
N ASN A 70 11.50 -10.89 37.46
CA ASN A 70 11.82 -11.98 36.53
C ASN A 70 12.54 -13.14 37.23
N GLN A 71 13.41 -12.86 38.20
CA GLN A 71 14.13 -13.88 38.95
C GLN A 71 13.20 -14.69 39.87
N GLU A 72 12.23 -14.04 40.51
CA GLU A 72 11.22 -14.73 41.33
C GLU A 72 10.25 -15.54 40.46
N LEU A 73 9.89 -15.01 39.28
CA LEU A 73 9.05 -15.70 38.29
C LEU A 73 9.75 -16.97 37.76
N GLU A 74 10.99 -16.87 37.32
CA GLU A 74 11.82 -18.01 36.88
C GLU A 74 11.92 -19.06 37.99
N THR A 75 12.18 -18.63 39.23
CA THR A 75 12.27 -19.56 40.38
C THR A 75 10.94 -20.27 40.63
N ALA A 76 9.81 -19.55 40.52
CA ALA A 76 8.47 -20.11 40.73
C ALA A 76 8.08 -21.13 39.66
N ILE A 77 8.38 -20.84 38.38
CA ILE A 77 8.14 -21.75 37.26
C ILE A 77 8.98 -23.02 37.41
N ASN A 78 10.29 -22.89 37.67
CA ASN A 78 11.21 -24.03 37.82
C ASN A 78 10.84 -24.92 39.03
N GLN A 79 10.22 -24.35 40.07
CA GLN A 79 9.72 -25.12 41.22
C GLN A 79 8.39 -25.82 40.92
N ALA A 80 7.52 -25.22 40.11
CA ALA A 80 6.26 -25.83 39.67
C ALA A 80 6.50 -27.14 38.91
N GLU A 81 7.57 -27.18 38.13
CA GLU A 81 8.00 -28.35 37.35
C GLU A 81 8.28 -29.58 38.24
N THR A 82 8.80 -29.36 39.45
CA THR A 82 9.15 -30.46 40.39
C THR A 82 7.94 -31.01 41.13
N ASP A 83 6.93 -30.19 41.40
CA ASP A 83 5.73 -30.57 42.17
C ASP A 83 4.65 -31.26 41.29
N CYS A 84 4.71 -31.04 39.97
CA CYS A 84 3.82 -31.65 38.99
C CYS A 84 4.13 -33.12 38.66
N ASN A 85 5.39 -33.54 38.82
CA ASN A 85 5.89 -34.86 38.42
C ASN A 85 5.84 -35.91 39.54
N ASN A 86 4.87 -35.82 40.47
CA ASN A 86 4.77 -36.76 41.59
C ASN A 86 3.97 -38.04 41.30
N GLU A 87 3.59 -38.27 40.04
CA GLU A 87 3.37 -39.62 39.53
C GLU A 87 4.41 -39.84 38.43
N GLY A 88 5.43 -40.65 38.70
CA GLY A 88 6.39 -41.02 37.66
C GLY A 88 5.68 -41.64 36.45
N CYS A 89 6.33 -41.58 35.29
CA CYS A 89 5.79 -42.09 34.03
C CYS A 89 5.24 -43.51 34.20
N GLN A 90 4.00 -43.72 33.74
CA GLN A 90 3.36 -45.05 33.74
C GLN A 90 3.58 -45.72 32.38
N GLU A 91 3.80 -47.05 32.39
CA GLU A 91 4.04 -47.84 31.17
C GLU A 91 2.95 -47.66 30.12
N GLU A 92 1.68 -47.78 30.55
CA GLU A 92 0.50 -47.65 29.68
C GLU A 92 0.37 -46.24 29.09
N GLN A 93 0.76 -45.22 29.85
CA GLN A 93 0.69 -43.82 29.44
C GLN A 93 1.75 -43.47 28.39
N VAL A 94 2.99 -43.88 28.62
CA VAL A 94 4.08 -43.68 27.65
C VAL A 94 3.80 -44.46 26.37
N GLY A 95 3.31 -45.69 26.48
CA GLY A 95 2.89 -46.49 25.33
C GLY A 95 1.80 -45.79 24.51
N TYR A 96 0.77 -45.25 25.19
CA TYR A 96 -0.30 -44.48 24.53
C TYR A 96 0.26 -43.26 23.79
N TYR A 97 1.07 -42.42 24.45
CA TYR A 97 1.64 -41.22 23.83
C TYR A 97 2.49 -41.53 22.60
N LEU A 98 3.34 -42.58 22.68
CA LEU A 98 4.18 -42.98 21.56
C LEU A 98 3.36 -43.38 20.33
N THR A 99 2.23 -44.07 20.52
CA THR A 99 1.35 -44.53 19.43
C THR A 99 0.31 -43.50 18.97
N ASP A 100 0.10 -42.42 19.73
CA ASP A 100 -0.94 -41.43 19.45
C ASP A 100 -0.61 -40.59 18.20
N CYS A 101 0.68 -40.45 17.86
CA CYS A 101 1.15 -39.57 16.79
C CYS A 101 2.60 -39.87 16.37
N PHE A 102 3.17 -39.09 15.44
CA PHE A 102 4.60 -39.19 15.12
C PHE A 102 5.45 -38.25 15.97
N TRP A 103 6.73 -38.60 16.08
CA TRP A 103 7.70 -37.91 16.92
C TRP A 103 8.90 -37.47 16.10
N THR A 104 9.41 -36.28 16.38
CA THR A 104 10.68 -35.78 15.84
C THR A 104 11.77 -35.93 16.89
N ILE A 105 13.01 -36.12 16.43
CA ILE A 105 14.18 -36.15 17.30
C ILE A 105 14.73 -34.73 17.40
N THR A 106 14.50 -34.07 18.54
CA THR A 106 14.96 -32.70 18.77
C THR A 106 16.45 -32.68 19.11
N SER A 107 16.92 -33.65 19.92
CA SER A 107 18.34 -33.82 20.25
C SER A 107 18.69 -35.26 20.65
N VAL A 108 19.95 -35.66 20.42
CA VAL A 108 20.55 -36.90 20.93
C VAL A 108 21.97 -36.61 21.44
N GLY A 109 22.21 -36.80 22.73
CA GLY A 109 23.45 -36.38 23.38
C GLY A 109 23.66 -34.86 23.26
N ASP A 110 24.85 -34.45 22.84
CA ASP A 110 25.18 -33.04 22.60
C ASP A 110 24.75 -32.54 21.19
N GLU A 111 24.22 -33.42 20.34
CA GLU A 111 23.80 -33.07 18.98
C GLU A 111 22.34 -32.58 18.95
N VAL A 112 22.12 -31.33 18.55
CA VAL A 112 20.79 -30.71 18.44
C VAL A 112 20.42 -30.57 16.96
N GLY A 113 19.21 -31.02 16.60
CA GLY A 113 18.65 -30.86 15.25
C GLY A 113 19.29 -31.70 14.14
N THR A 114 20.26 -32.56 14.44
CA THR A 114 20.95 -33.38 13.41
C THR A 114 20.07 -34.47 12.83
N LEU A 115 19.03 -34.89 13.56
CA LEU A 115 18.07 -35.91 13.17
C LEU A 115 16.63 -35.37 13.13
N SER A 116 16.43 -34.06 13.16
CA SER A 116 15.09 -33.44 13.20
C SER A 116 14.30 -33.63 11.91
N ASN A 117 14.97 -34.05 10.83
CA ASN A 117 14.36 -34.40 9.54
C ASN A 117 13.80 -35.84 9.52
N TYR A 118 13.96 -36.62 10.59
CA TYR A 118 13.41 -37.96 10.70
C TYR A 118 12.15 -37.98 11.55
N TYR A 119 11.07 -38.52 10.98
CA TYR A 119 9.79 -38.70 11.65
C TYR A 119 9.62 -40.16 12.08
N LEU A 120 9.41 -40.38 13.39
CA LEU A 120 9.26 -41.70 14.00
C LEU A 120 7.78 -42.00 14.27
N TYR A 121 7.24 -43.05 13.65
CA TYR A 121 5.89 -43.55 13.90
C TYR A 121 5.98 -44.88 14.68
N PHE A 122 5.59 -44.87 15.95
CA PHE A 122 5.57 -46.07 16.79
C PHE A 122 4.27 -46.85 16.54
N ASN A 123 4.36 -48.02 15.90
CA ASN A 123 3.20 -48.84 15.57
C ASN A 123 2.85 -49.80 16.71
N GLU A 124 1.56 -50.11 16.87
CA GLU A 124 1.07 -51.06 17.89
C GLU A 124 1.65 -52.48 17.77
N ASP A 125 2.20 -52.85 16.61
CA ASP A 125 2.83 -54.16 16.39
C ASP A 125 4.29 -54.24 16.88
N GLY A 126 4.79 -53.18 17.51
CA GLY A 126 6.15 -53.09 18.06
C GLY A 126 7.20 -52.65 17.05
N THR A 127 6.80 -52.20 15.86
CA THR A 127 7.71 -51.63 14.85
C THR A 127 7.67 -50.10 14.86
N VAL A 128 8.77 -49.47 14.44
CA VAL A 128 8.85 -48.01 14.21
C VAL A 128 9.03 -47.76 12.72
N THR A 129 8.13 -46.98 12.12
CA THR A 129 8.29 -46.49 10.73
C THR A 129 9.05 -45.16 10.76
N VAL A 130 10.03 -45.00 9.89
CA VAL A 130 10.85 -43.78 9.78
C VAL A 130 10.68 -43.13 8.41
N HIS A 131 10.44 -41.81 8.39
CA HIS A 131 10.39 -40.99 7.17
C HIS A 131 11.45 -39.87 7.21
N ASP A 132 12.11 -39.56 6.07
CA ASP A 132 13.25 -38.62 5.99
C ASP A 132 12.94 -37.26 5.34
N GLY A 133 11.65 -36.96 5.09
CA GLY A 133 11.18 -35.69 4.56
C GLY A 133 11.44 -35.42 3.07
N PHE A 134 12.11 -36.30 2.31
CA PHE A 134 12.42 -36.04 0.89
C PHE A 134 12.18 -37.21 -0.09
N THR A 135 12.11 -38.47 0.35
CA THR A 135 11.77 -39.59 -0.56
C THR A 135 10.90 -40.68 0.08
N THR A 136 9.99 -41.28 -0.71
CA THR A 136 9.21 -42.47 -0.31
C THR A 136 10.07 -43.74 -0.44
N VAL A 137 10.98 -43.92 0.51
CA VAL A 137 11.60 -45.23 0.78
C VAL A 137 11.34 -45.54 2.25
N ALA A 138 10.49 -46.54 2.51
CA ALA A 138 10.39 -47.09 3.85
C ALA A 138 11.77 -47.68 4.22
N LEU A 139 12.47 -47.04 5.14
CA LEU A 139 13.66 -47.59 5.78
C LEU A 139 13.17 -48.61 6.83
N PRO A 140 13.34 -49.93 6.62
CA PRO A 140 12.86 -50.91 7.57
C PRO A 140 13.88 -51.16 8.68
N GLY A 141 13.42 -51.31 9.93
CA GLY A 141 14.19 -52.10 10.90
C GLY A 141 13.91 -51.85 12.37
N LEU A 142 13.57 -50.61 12.77
CA LEU A 142 13.54 -50.25 14.20
C LEU A 142 12.35 -50.92 14.91
N ASN A 143 12.63 -51.67 15.97
CA ASN A 143 11.65 -52.26 16.86
C ASN A 143 11.61 -51.46 18.16
N TRP A 144 10.43 -51.36 18.76
CA TRP A 144 10.26 -50.69 20.04
C TRP A 144 9.41 -51.50 21.02
N GLN A 145 9.66 -51.28 22.31
CA GLN A 145 8.83 -51.78 23.39
C GLN A 145 8.95 -50.84 24.60
N VAL A 146 7.87 -50.67 25.35
CA VAL A 146 7.91 -50.00 26.65
C VAL A 146 7.76 -51.04 27.75
N GLU A 147 8.59 -50.98 28.79
CA GLU A 147 8.43 -51.82 29.99
C GLU A 147 8.53 -51.00 31.28
N GLY A 148 7.59 -51.19 32.20
CA GLY A 148 7.64 -50.66 33.55
C GLY A 148 8.50 -51.51 34.48
N THR A 149 9.44 -50.88 35.18
CA THR A 149 10.32 -51.53 36.15
C THR A 149 10.20 -50.90 37.54
N THR A 150 10.82 -51.49 38.55
CA THR A 150 10.90 -50.89 39.90
C THR A 150 11.74 -49.61 39.95
N THR A 151 12.48 -49.30 38.88
CA THR A 151 13.37 -48.14 38.77
C THR A 151 12.87 -47.07 37.79
N GLY A 152 11.74 -47.30 37.12
CA GLY A 152 11.15 -46.39 36.13
C GLY A 152 10.61 -47.11 34.90
N VAL A 153 10.09 -46.36 33.92
CA VAL A 153 9.64 -46.88 32.63
C VAL A 153 10.78 -46.77 31.62
N TYR A 154 11.02 -47.84 30.87
CA TYR A 154 12.02 -47.90 29.82
C TYR A 154 11.39 -48.00 28.44
N LEU A 155 11.89 -47.22 27.48
CA LEU A 155 11.66 -47.39 26.05
C LEU A 155 12.86 -48.13 25.46
N PHE A 156 12.63 -49.35 25.02
CA PHE A 156 13.59 -50.16 24.27
C PHE A 156 13.47 -49.83 22.80
N MET A 157 14.59 -49.53 22.15
CA MET A 157 14.67 -49.34 20.70
C MET A 157 15.84 -50.16 20.15
N SER A 158 15.56 -51.06 19.20
CA SER A 158 16.56 -51.93 18.59
C SER A 158 16.45 -51.98 17.08
N ASP A 159 17.54 -52.39 16.42
CA ASP A 159 17.59 -52.65 14.98
C ASP A 159 17.38 -51.40 14.08
N ALA A 160 17.68 -50.20 14.60
CA ALA A 160 17.79 -49.02 13.74
C ALA A 160 18.90 -49.22 12.68
N ASP A 161 18.69 -48.67 11.47
CA ASP A 161 19.72 -48.66 10.41
C ASP A 161 20.91 -47.76 10.82
N THR A 162 22.02 -47.90 10.12
CA THR A 162 23.29 -47.17 10.29
C THR A 162 23.18 -45.64 10.41
N TYR A 163 22.08 -45.04 9.93
CA TYR A 163 21.80 -43.61 10.03
C TYR A 163 21.09 -43.19 11.33
N LEU A 164 20.39 -44.12 11.99
CA LEU A 164 19.66 -43.92 13.24
C LEU A 164 20.25 -44.77 14.40
N ASP A 165 21.47 -45.28 14.25
CA ASP A 165 22.16 -46.07 15.28
C ASP A 165 22.21 -45.35 16.64
N ALA A 166 22.20 -44.01 16.65
CA ALA A 166 22.23 -43.19 17.86
C ALA A 166 21.00 -43.42 18.77
N VAL A 167 19.83 -43.70 18.19
CA VAL A 167 18.58 -43.94 18.95
C VAL A 167 18.45 -45.36 19.48
N ASN A 168 19.29 -46.30 19.06
CA ASN A 168 19.28 -47.66 19.62
C ASN A 168 19.67 -47.65 21.12
N GLY A 169 18.98 -48.46 21.92
CA GLY A 169 19.29 -48.71 23.31
C GLY A 169 18.08 -48.81 24.23
N ASP A 170 18.38 -48.96 25.51
CA ASP A 170 17.40 -49.06 26.59
C ASP A 170 17.35 -47.69 27.27
N TRP A 171 16.28 -46.94 27.01
CA TRP A 171 16.17 -45.55 27.43
C TRP A 171 15.23 -45.40 28.62
N LEU A 172 15.73 -44.90 29.75
CA LEU A 172 14.91 -44.54 30.90
C LEU A 172 14.11 -43.27 30.56
N VAL A 173 12.78 -43.34 30.65
CA VAL A 173 11.90 -42.18 30.46
C VAL A 173 11.96 -41.31 31.72
N THR A 174 12.58 -40.13 31.63
CA THR A 174 12.77 -39.21 32.75
C THR A 174 11.72 -38.09 32.78
N SER A 175 11.11 -37.78 31.63
CA SER A 175 9.93 -36.92 31.50
C SER A 175 8.99 -37.47 30.43
N CYS A 176 7.69 -37.48 30.71
CA CYS A 176 6.66 -38.06 29.84
C CYS A 176 5.46 -37.14 29.63
N GLY A 177 5.70 -35.93 29.13
CA GLY A 177 4.63 -35.06 28.66
C GLY A 177 3.89 -35.66 27.46
N ALA A 178 2.62 -35.29 27.31
CA ALA A 178 1.84 -35.69 26.13
C ALA A 178 2.44 -35.18 24.82
N GLU A 179 3.18 -34.07 24.86
CA GLU A 179 3.80 -33.43 23.69
C GLU A 179 5.34 -33.55 23.66
N MET A 180 5.96 -34.04 24.74
CA MET A 180 7.43 -34.13 24.84
C MET A 180 7.84 -35.29 25.74
N LEU A 181 8.75 -36.13 25.24
CA LEU A 181 9.40 -37.20 25.99
C LEU A 181 10.89 -36.89 26.12
N VAL A 182 11.40 -36.96 27.34
CA VAL A 182 12.84 -36.88 27.62
C VAL A 182 13.28 -38.25 28.12
N LEU A 183 14.28 -38.83 27.46
CA LEU A 183 14.81 -40.14 27.80
C LEU A 183 16.32 -40.09 28.03
N GLN A 184 16.82 -40.95 28.91
CA GLN A 184 18.24 -41.02 29.24
C GLN A 184 18.76 -42.46 29.22
N LYS A 185 19.98 -42.65 28.72
CA LYS A 185 20.73 -43.90 28.86
C LYS A 185 22.11 -43.65 29.45
N ASP A 186 22.50 -44.49 30.40
CA ASP A 186 23.83 -44.44 31.01
C ASP A 186 24.80 -45.29 30.18
N THR A 187 25.89 -44.68 29.72
CA THR A 187 26.97 -45.38 29.02
C THR A 187 28.21 -45.41 29.91
N ASP A 188 29.18 -46.29 29.61
CA ASP A 188 30.43 -46.38 30.38
C ASP A 188 31.24 -45.04 30.42
N ALA A 189 30.88 -44.05 29.60
CA ALA A 189 31.55 -42.76 29.48
C ALA A 189 30.70 -41.57 29.99
N GLU A 190 29.40 -41.53 29.70
CA GLU A 190 28.50 -40.40 30.00
C GLU A 190 27.02 -40.78 29.94
N VAL A 191 26.17 -39.92 30.50
CA VAL A 191 24.70 -40.01 30.35
C VAL A 191 24.33 -39.34 29.03
N VAL A 192 23.69 -40.08 28.14
CA VAL A 192 23.18 -39.57 26.87
C VAL A 192 21.69 -39.29 27.03
N GLU A 193 21.24 -38.10 26.62
CA GLU A 193 19.84 -37.69 26.61
C GLU A 193 19.27 -37.77 25.18
N LEU A 194 18.02 -38.18 25.05
CA LEU A 194 17.24 -38.18 23.83
C LEU A 194 15.95 -37.40 24.09
N VAL A 195 15.71 -36.35 23.31
CA VAL A 195 14.49 -35.55 23.41
C VAL A 195 13.64 -35.82 22.17
N LEU A 196 12.42 -36.31 22.41
CA LEU A 196 11.41 -36.49 21.38
C LEU A 196 10.31 -35.46 21.60
N GLU A 197 9.95 -34.75 20.54
CA GLU A 197 8.84 -33.82 20.51
C GLU A 197 7.73 -34.40 19.64
N LYS A 198 6.51 -34.35 20.15
CA LYS A 198 5.34 -34.86 19.43
C LYS A 198 5.03 -33.86 18.33
N ASN A 199 4.90 -34.38 17.12
CA ASN A 199 4.45 -33.57 16.01
C ASN A 199 3.20 -34.23 15.43
N CYS A 200 2.09 -33.52 15.57
CA CYS A 200 0.78 -33.94 15.08
C CYS A 200 0.26 -33.06 13.97
N THR A 201 1.15 -32.53 13.12
CA THR A 201 0.72 -32.08 11.80
C THR A 201 0.28 -33.31 11.01
N THR A 202 -0.92 -33.79 11.31
CA THR A 202 -1.66 -34.69 10.44
C THR A 202 -1.84 -33.95 9.12
N ASP A 203 -1.41 -34.62 8.04
CA ASP A 203 -1.61 -34.30 6.62
C ASP A 203 -0.47 -33.59 5.89
N GLU A 204 0.59 -34.36 5.61
CA GLU A 204 1.24 -34.29 4.27
C GLU A 204 0.30 -34.89 3.21
N SER A 205 -0.85 -34.25 3.02
CA SER A 205 -1.82 -34.56 2.00
C SER A 205 -2.20 -33.26 1.31
N PRO A 206 -2.46 -33.23 -0.02
CA PRO A 206 -2.93 -32.02 -0.69
C PRO A 206 -4.20 -31.42 -0.05
N PHE A 207 -4.92 -32.15 0.81
CA PHE A 207 -6.12 -31.69 1.48
C PHE A 207 -5.86 -30.70 2.61
N SER A 208 -4.68 -30.69 3.25
CA SER A 208 -4.39 -29.78 4.37
C SER A 208 -4.29 -28.32 3.94
N CYS A 209 -4.02 -28.07 2.66
CA CYS A 209 -4.03 -26.74 2.04
C CYS A 209 -5.45 -26.16 1.91
N PHE A 210 -6.49 -26.95 2.19
CA PHE A 210 -7.88 -26.57 1.97
C PHE A 210 -8.70 -26.75 3.25
N SER A 211 -9.71 -25.90 3.40
CA SER A 211 -10.69 -25.99 4.47
C SER A 211 -12.05 -25.54 3.95
N ASN A 212 -13.11 -25.80 4.72
CA ASN A 212 -14.40 -25.20 4.42
C ASN A 212 -14.27 -23.68 4.50
N THR A 213 -14.80 -22.97 3.51
CA THR A 213 -14.63 -21.51 3.43
C THR A 213 -15.92 -20.81 3.03
N THR A 214 -15.96 -19.52 3.26
CA THR A 214 -17.01 -18.63 2.74
C THR A 214 -16.37 -17.68 1.75
N VAL A 215 -16.94 -17.59 0.56
CA VAL A 215 -16.56 -16.59 -0.44
C VAL A 215 -17.71 -15.61 -0.60
N THR A 216 -17.36 -14.34 -0.45
CA THR A 216 -18.28 -13.22 -0.66
C THR A 216 -17.98 -12.59 -2.01
N ALA A 217 -19.01 -12.34 -2.80
CA ALA A 217 -18.91 -11.60 -4.05
C ALA A 217 -19.89 -10.41 -4.01
N CYS A 218 -19.49 -9.35 -4.69
CA CYS A 218 -20.31 -8.16 -4.80
C CYS A 218 -21.56 -8.41 -5.62
N ASP A 219 -22.71 -8.07 -5.03
CA ASP A 219 -24.02 -8.04 -5.65
C ASP A 219 -24.45 -6.58 -5.83
N TYR A 220 -24.15 -6.03 -7.01
CA TYR A 220 -24.30 -4.60 -7.27
C TYR A 220 -25.77 -4.16 -7.42
N ASP A 221 -26.67 -5.04 -7.87
CA ASP A 221 -28.11 -4.75 -7.93
C ASP A 221 -28.87 -5.21 -6.67
N ALA A 222 -28.22 -6.04 -5.85
CA ALA A 222 -28.71 -6.61 -4.61
C ALA A 222 -29.98 -7.46 -4.78
N ASP A 223 -30.12 -8.13 -5.92
CA ASP A 223 -31.19 -9.09 -6.16
C ASP A 223 -30.96 -10.45 -5.48
N GLY A 224 -29.78 -10.62 -4.86
CA GLY A 224 -29.31 -11.81 -4.20
C GLY A 224 -28.59 -12.78 -5.14
N VAL A 225 -28.33 -12.41 -6.39
CA VAL A 225 -27.67 -13.22 -7.40
C VAL A 225 -26.47 -12.47 -7.95
N THR A 226 -25.30 -13.10 -7.89
CA THR A 226 -24.07 -12.56 -8.48
C THR A 226 -23.24 -13.68 -9.11
N THR A 227 -22.22 -13.28 -9.88
CA THR A 227 -21.27 -14.19 -10.52
C THR A 227 -20.05 -14.38 -9.64
N PHE A 228 -19.70 -15.64 -9.37
CA PHE A 228 -18.54 -16.03 -8.57
C PHE A 228 -17.42 -16.56 -9.45
N GLU A 229 -16.22 -15.99 -9.28
CA GLU A 229 -14.99 -16.52 -9.87
C GLU A 229 -14.37 -17.62 -9.00
N LEU A 230 -14.97 -18.80 -8.93
CA LEU A 230 -14.67 -19.79 -7.89
C LEU A 230 -13.21 -20.27 -7.85
N GLU A 231 -12.55 -20.50 -8.99
CA GLU A 231 -11.13 -20.88 -9.00
C GLU A 231 -10.26 -19.73 -8.49
N THR A 232 -10.51 -18.50 -8.96
CA THR A 232 -9.77 -17.32 -8.52
C THR A 232 -9.94 -17.11 -7.01
N LEU A 233 -11.18 -17.11 -6.53
CA LEU A 233 -11.54 -16.79 -5.15
C LEU A 233 -11.14 -17.89 -4.15
N VAL A 234 -11.21 -19.17 -4.55
CA VAL A 234 -10.96 -20.30 -3.64
C VAL A 234 -9.55 -20.87 -3.79
N LEU A 235 -8.95 -20.82 -4.99
CA LEU A 235 -7.66 -21.46 -5.30
C LEU A 235 -6.55 -20.46 -5.61
N GLY A 236 -6.86 -19.22 -5.98
CA GLY A 236 -5.89 -18.25 -6.50
C GLY A 236 -4.74 -17.92 -5.55
N ASN A 237 -4.99 -17.99 -4.23
CA ASN A 237 -4.00 -17.72 -3.18
C ASN A 237 -3.57 -18.98 -2.41
N VAL A 238 -3.99 -20.17 -2.85
CA VAL A 238 -3.62 -21.42 -2.18
C VAL A 238 -2.19 -21.78 -2.57
N LEU A 239 -1.27 -21.65 -1.61
CA LEU A 239 0.09 -22.16 -1.72
C LEU A 239 0.09 -23.59 -1.16
N CYS A 240 0.23 -24.57 -2.05
CA CYS A 240 0.27 -25.98 -1.69
C CYS A 240 1.47 -26.64 -2.37
N ASP A 241 2.33 -27.29 -1.58
CA ASP A 241 3.55 -27.96 -2.07
C ASP A 241 3.27 -29.33 -2.72
N TYR A 242 1.99 -29.69 -2.87
CA TYR A 242 1.53 -30.97 -3.40
C TYR A 242 0.74 -30.79 -4.69
N ASP A 243 0.89 -31.74 -5.62
CA ASP A 243 0.03 -31.81 -6.80
C ASP A 243 -1.39 -32.24 -6.43
N PHE A 244 -2.38 -31.51 -6.94
CA PHE A 244 -3.80 -31.82 -6.77
C PHE A 244 -4.62 -31.47 -8.02
N THR A 245 -5.80 -32.07 -8.12
CA THR A 245 -6.81 -31.77 -9.15
C THR A 245 -8.09 -31.27 -8.47
N PRO A 246 -8.44 -29.99 -8.61
CA PRO A 246 -9.66 -29.43 -8.06
C PRO A 246 -10.86 -29.65 -8.99
N SER A 247 -12.06 -29.76 -8.42
CA SER A 247 -13.33 -29.67 -9.18
C SER A 247 -14.46 -29.16 -8.28
N PHE A 248 -15.32 -28.29 -8.82
CA PHE A 248 -16.46 -27.72 -8.10
C PHE A 248 -17.78 -28.40 -8.48
N HIS A 249 -18.67 -28.54 -7.51
CA HIS A 249 -19.94 -29.27 -7.64
C HIS A 249 -21.05 -28.58 -6.86
N VAL A 250 -22.26 -28.55 -7.41
CA VAL A 250 -23.44 -27.98 -6.72
C VAL A 250 -23.95 -28.91 -5.60
N SER A 251 -23.67 -30.22 -5.68
CA SER A 251 -24.13 -31.19 -4.69
C SER A 251 -22.99 -32.00 -4.06
N HIS A 252 -23.10 -32.28 -2.77
CA HIS A 252 -22.14 -33.10 -2.03
C HIS A 252 -22.01 -34.51 -2.64
N ALA A 253 -23.12 -35.11 -3.07
CA ALA A 253 -23.14 -36.44 -3.65
C ALA A 253 -22.42 -36.51 -5.00
N ASP A 254 -22.50 -35.44 -5.80
CA ASP A 254 -21.76 -35.31 -7.05
C ASP A 254 -20.25 -35.14 -6.81
N ALA A 255 -19.86 -34.36 -5.79
CA ALA A 255 -18.46 -34.19 -5.37
C ALA A 255 -17.83 -35.51 -4.86
N GLU A 256 -18.56 -36.29 -4.06
CA GLU A 256 -18.15 -37.62 -3.58
C GLU A 256 -17.98 -38.63 -4.72
N ALA A 257 -18.84 -38.55 -5.75
CA ALA A 257 -18.84 -39.47 -6.89
C ALA A 257 -18.01 -38.98 -8.09
N ALA A 258 -17.42 -37.79 -8.01
CA ALA A 258 -16.75 -37.09 -9.12
C ALA A 258 -17.62 -37.01 -10.39
N MET A 259 -18.91 -36.67 -10.23
CA MET A 259 -19.88 -36.52 -11.33
C MET A 259 -20.33 -35.07 -11.48
N ASN A 260 -20.81 -34.65 -12.65
CA ASN A 260 -21.46 -33.35 -12.86
C ASN A 260 -20.67 -32.10 -12.38
N ALA A 261 -19.33 -32.13 -12.49
CA ALA A 261 -18.50 -30.98 -12.17
C ALA A 261 -18.92 -29.73 -12.95
N LEU A 262 -18.84 -28.56 -12.32
CA LEU A 262 -19.14 -27.27 -12.94
C LEU A 262 -18.17 -27.01 -14.11
N PRO A 263 -18.67 -26.81 -15.35
CA PRO A 263 -17.80 -26.64 -16.51
C PRO A 263 -17.14 -25.26 -16.60
N PHE A 264 -17.72 -24.25 -15.93
CA PHE A 264 -17.24 -22.87 -15.92
C PHE A 264 -17.25 -22.33 -14.47
N PRO A 265 -16.31 -22.78 -13.62
CA PRO A 265 -16.29 -22.40 -12.21
C PRO A 265 -16.05 -20.90 -12.01
N ASN A 266 -15.36 -20.20 -12.93
CA ASN A 266 -15.13 -18.76 -12.81
C ASN A 266 -16.30 -17.88 -13.30
N SER A 267 -17.43 -18.47 -13.69
CA SER A 267 -18.62 -17.71 -14.09
C SER A 267 -19.89 -18.33 -13.49
N TYR A 268 -19.78 -18.87 -12.28
CA TYR A 268 -20.91 -19.52 -11.62
C TYR A 268 -21.85 -18.48 -11.02
N GLN A 269 -23.14 -18.52 -11.38
CA GLN A 269 -24.16 -17.70 -10.72
C GLN A 269 -24.88 -18.51 -9.65
N ASN A 270 -25.05 -17.91 -8.48
CA ASN A 270 -25.77 -18.56 -7.40
C ASN A 270 -27.28 -18.64 -7.68
N THR A 271 -27.94 -19.64 -7.09
CA THR A 271 -29.39 -19.88 -7.23
C THR A 271 -30.18 -19.55 -5.96
N SER A 272 -29.46 -19.33 -4.86
CA SER A 272 -29.97 -18.81 -3.59
C SER A 272 -28.88 -18.01 -2.89
N ASN A 273 -29.24 -17.17 -1.92
CA ASN A 273 -28.28 -16.42 -1.12
C ASN A 273 -28.60 -16.56 0.37
N PRO A 274 -27.72 -17.20 1.17
CA PRO A 274 -26.48 -17.88 0.77
C PRO A 274 -26.73 -19.19 0.00
N GLU A 275 -25.71 -19.69 -0.72
CA GLU A 275 -25.71 -21.01 -1.37
C GLU A 275 -24.46 -21.82 -1.00
N THR A 276 -24.63 -23.10 -0.68
CA THR A 276 -23.50 -24.00 -0.41
C THR A 276 -23.19 -24.85 -1.64
N ILE A 277 -21.96 -24.77 -2.12
CA ILE A 277 -21.40 -25.67 -3.14
C ILE A 277 -20.22 -26.45 -2.55
N TYR A 278 -19.62 -27.36 -3.32
CA TYR A 278 -18.62 -28.30 -2.84
C TYR A 278 -17.37 -28.30 -3.71
N LEU A 279 -16.21 -28.14 -3.10
CA LEU A 279 -14.90 -28.31 -3.73
C LEU A 279 -14.39 -29.71 -3.45
N ARG A 280 -14.13 -30.47 -4.51
CA ARG A 280 -13.42 -31.75 -4.44
C ARG A 280 -11.95 -31.53 -4.79
N ILE A 281 -11.05 -31.98 -3.91
CA ILE A 281 -9.61 -32.06 -4.18
C ILE A 281 -9.23 -33.53 -4.34
N GLU A 282 -8.61 -33.88 -5.46
CA GLU A 282 -8.11 -35.23 -5.75
C GLU A 282 -6.59 -35.23 -5.90
N SER A 283 -5.91 -36.12 -5.16
CA SER A 283 -4.46 -36.31 -5.25
C SER A 283 -4.07 -37.15 -6.47
N ASN A 284 -2.79 -37.10 -6.86
CA ASN A 284 -2.23 -37.96 -7.91
C ASN A 284 -2.38 -39.47 -7.64
N SER A 285 -2.60 -39.87 -6.37
CA SER A 285 -2.82 -41.27 -5.98
C SER A 285 -4.28 -41.72 -6.12
N GLY A 286 -5.20 -40.80 -6.42
CA GLY A 286 -6.65 -41.05 -6.52
C GLY A 286 -7.40 -40.95 -5.18
N ALA A 287 -6.72 -40.66 -4.06
CA ALA A 287 -7.36 -40.25 -2.82
C ALA A 287 -7.98 -38.85 -2.97
N PHE A 288 -9.06 -38.56 -2.24
CA PHE A 288 -9.76 -37.29 -2.32
C PHE A 288 -10.37 -36.82 -1.01
N GLN A 289 -10.66 -35.52 -0.94
CA GLN A 289 -11.46 -34.89 0.12
C GLN A 289 -12.42 -33.85 -0.48
N VAL A 290 -13.56 -33.65 0.19
CA VAL A 290 -14.60 -32.70 -0.19
C VAL A 290 -14.69 -31.62 0.87
N PHE A 291 -14.73 -30.35 0.43
CA PHE A 291 -14.86 -29.16 1.25
C PHE A 291 -16.14 -28.41 0.89
N GLU A 292 -16.74 -27.76 1.88
CA GLU A 292 -17.90 -26.90 1.70
C GLU A 292 -17.46 -25.47 1.41
N ILE A 293 -18.04 -24.89 0.36
CA ILE A 293 -17.85 -23.49 0.00
C ILE A 293 -19.20 -22.80 0.13
N ASN A 294 -19.31 -21.87 1.07
CA ASN A 294 -20.50 -21.06 1.25
C ASN A 294 -20.38 -19.77 0.41
N LEU A 295 -21.26 -19.60 -0.56
CA LEU A 295 -21.36 -18.43 -1.42
C LEU A 295 -22.30 -17.42 -0.78
N VAL A 296 -21.80 -16.19 -0.61
CA VAL A 296 -22.60 -15.07 -0.10
C VAL A 296 -22.53 -13.94 -1.12
N ALA A 297 -23.70 -13.55 -1.63
CA ALA A 297 -23.84 -12.36 -2.45
C ALA A 297 -24.16 -11.20 -1.50
N GLU A 298 -23.30 -10.17 -1.43
CA GLU A 298 -23.53 -9.03 -0.54
C GLU A 298 -23.72 -7.73 -1.33
N PRO A 299 -24.67 -6.87 -0.94
CA PRO A 299 -24.81 -5.56 -1.55
C PRO A 299 -23.49 -4.79 -1.44
N CYS A 300 -22.95 -4.36 -2.59
CA CYS A 300 -21.75 -3.55 -2.60
C CYS A 300 -22.10 -2.06 -2.74
N ALA A 301 -21.54 -1.26 -1.85
CA ALA A 301 -21.49 0.19 -2.04
C ALA A 301 -20.41 0.46 -3.09
N THR A 302 -20.74 1.25 -4.10
CA THR A 302 -19.71 1.94 -4.89
C THR A 302 -19.09 3.01 -4.00
N ASP A 303 -17.77 3.20 -4.07
CA ASP A 303 -17.09 4.26 -3.32
C ASP A 303 -17.53 5.68 -3.72
N CYS A 304 -18.38 5.80 -4.75
CA CYS A 304 -18.95 7.05 -5.22
C CYS A 304 -20.46 7.15 -4.99
N SER A 305 -20.90 8.37 -4.69
CA SER A 305 -22.29 8.75 -4.57
C SER A 305 -22.91 9.12 -5.93
N GLU A 306 -24.24 9.22 -5.99
CA GLU A 306 -24.94 9.76 -7.15
C GLU A 306 -24.36 11.12 -7.61
N ALA A 307 -24.01 11.98 -6.65
CA ALA A 307 -23.47 13.30 -6.94
C ALA A 307 -22.09 13.25 -7.61
N ASP A 308 -21.26 12.26 -7.25
CA ASP A 308 -19.94 12.09 -7.84
C ASP A 308 -20.06 11.64 -9.30
N VAL A 309 -20.86 10.61 -9.57
CA VAL A 309 -21.09 10.12 -10.94
C VAL A 309 -21.75 11.18 -11.81
N ASP A 310 -22.73 11.91 -11.28
CA ASP A 310 -23.39 13.02 -11.99
C ASP A 310 -22.37 14.11 -12.37
N GLY A 311 -21.49 14.49 -11.43
CA GLY A 311 -20.41 15.45 -11.67
C GLY A 311 -19.39 14.96 -12.70
N PHE A 312 -18.96 13.70 -12.60
CA PHE A 312 -18.01 13.11 -13.56
C PHE A 312 -18.58 13.12 -14.98
N LEU A 313 -19.82 12.66 -15.16
CA LEU A 313 -20.46 12.60 -16.48
C LEU A 313 -20.56 13.99 -17.13
N GLN A 314 -20.81 15.04 -16.36
CA GLN A 314 -20.94 16.42 -16.85
C GLN A 314 -19.60 17.15 -17.07
N THR A 315 -18.48 16.61 -16.61
CA THR A 315 -17.19 17.32 -16.64
C THR A 315 -16.63 17.46 -18.07
N CYS A 316 -16.50 16.35 -18.79
CA CYS A 316 -16.04 16.32 -20.18
C CYS A 316 -16.82 15.30 -21.00
N ALA A 317 -16.59 15.28 -22.31
CA ALA A 317 -17.10 14.21 -23.16
C ALA A 317 -16.49 12.87 -22.77
N TRP A 318 -17.17 11.77 -23.07
CA TRP A 318 -16.74 10.41 -22.77
C TRP A 318 -16.70 9.56 -24.04
N ASN A 319 -15.95 8.46 -24.02
CA ASN A 319 -15.97 7.41 -25.05
C ASN A 319 -16.25 6.07 -24.41
N ILE A 320 -17.07 5.24 -25.06
CA ILE A 320 -17.22 3.83 -24.68
C ILE A 320 -16.06 3.05 -25.29
N VAL A 321 -15.04 2.79 -24.47
CA VAL A 321 -13.82 2.08 -24.90
C VAL A 321 -14.02 0.57 -24.95
N ASN A 322 -14.99 0.05 -24.17
CA ASN A 322 -15.37 -1.35 -24.18
C ASN A 322 -16.89 -1.50 -24.01
N TYR A 323 -17.51 -2.29 -24.87
CA TYR A 323 -18.89 -2.76 -24.73
C TYR A 323 -18.91 -4.27 -25.01
N ASN A 324 -19.18 -5.08 -23.98
CA ASN A 324 -19.20 -6.55 -24.06
C ASN A 324 -17.93 -7.15 -24.71
N GLY A 325 -16.76 -6.59 -24.43
CA GLY A 325 -15.48 -7.05 -24.98
C GLY A 325 -15.16 -6.55 -26.39
N SER A 326 -15.96 -5.65 -26.96
CA SER A 326 -15.71 -4.99 -28.25
C SER A 326 -15.42 -3.50 -28.07
N ASN A 327 -14.68 -2.90 -29.00
CA ASN A 327 -14.42 -1.46 -29.07
C ASN A 327 -15.20 -0.76 -30.19
N ASP A 328 -16.26 -1.38 -30.73
CA ASP A 328 -17.05 -0.85 -31.86
C ASP A 328 -17.69 0.52 -31.59
N LEU A 329 -17.77 0.95 -30.32
CA LEU A 329 -18.35 2.22 -29.90
C LEU A 329 -17.30 3.32 -29.62
N ILE A 330 -16.00 3.04 -29.79
CA ILE A 330 -14.91 3.95 -29.41
C ILE A 330 -14.90 5.26 -30.22
N ASP A 331 -15.41 5.25 -31.45
CA ASP A 331 -15.47 6.42 -32.33
C ASP A 331 -16.67 7.35 -32.04
N PHE A 332 -17.47 7.05 -31.01
CA PHE A 332 -18.56 7.90 -30.55
C PHE A 332 -18.13 8.67 -29.30
N GLU A 333 -18.40 9.96 -29.33
CA GLU A 333 -18.22 10.91 -28.24
C GLU A 333 -19.57 11.16 -27.56
N PHE A 334 -19.62 11.05 -26.23
CA PHE A 334 -20.82 11.17 -25.39
C PHE A 334 -20.69 12.41 -24.52
N ASN A 335 -21.58 13.39 -24.70
CA ASN A 335 -21.59 14.63 -23.93
C ASN A 335 -22.89 14.74 -23.13
N PHE A 336 -22.75 14.96 -21.83
CA PHE A 336 -23.85 14.97 -20.85
C PHE A 336 -24.05 16.40 -20.36
N ASP A 337 -25.24 16.98 -20.57
CA ASP A 337 -25.54 18.34 -20.10
C ASP A 337 -26.38 18.39 -18.81
N ASP A 338 -26.35 19.55 -18.14
CA ASP A 338 -27.12 19.84 -16.92
C ASP A 338 -28.65 19.72 -17.10
N ASN A 339 -29.15 19.67 -18.35
CA ASN A 339 -30.57 19.51 -18.66
C ASN A 339 -30.95 18.03 -18.90
N GLN A 340 -30.07 17.09 -18.54
CA GLN A 340 -30.28 15.65 -18.72
C GLN A 340 -30.41 15.24 -20.20
N VAL A 341 -29.77 16.00 -21.09
CA VAL A 341 -29.67 15.68 -22.53
C VAL A 341 -28.31 15.05 -22.79
N LEU A 342 -28.34 13.85 -23.36
CA LEU A 342 -27.14 13.17 -23.86
C LEU A 342 -27.01 13.50 -25.35
N THR A 343 -25.90 14.12 -25.74
CA THR A 343 -25.51 14.32 -27.14
C THR A 343 -24.42 13.32 -27.51
N VAL A 344 -24.66 12.53 -28.56
CA VAL A 344 -23.68 11.56 -29.06
C VAL A 344 -23.22 11.96 -30.45
N THR A 345 -21.93 12.22 -30.63
CA THR A 345 -21.34 12.60 -31.93
C THR A 345 -20.43 11.48 -32.41
N GLY A 346 -20.59 11.04 -33.66
CA GLY A 346 -19.74 10.00 -34.23
C GLY A 346 -20.13 9.65 -35.66
N MET A 347 -19.18 9.12 -36.43
CA MET A 347 -19.39 8.72 -37.83
C MET A 347 -19.98 9.82 -38.74
N GLY A 348 -19.71 11.10 -38.43
CA GLY A 348 -20.21 12.26 -39.18
C GLY A 348 -21.69 12.60 -38.93
N ALA A 349 -22.30 12.06 -37.87
CA ALA A 349 -23.65 12.37 -37.43
C ALA A 349 -23.67 12.71 -35.93
N THR A 350 -24.76 13.36 -35.52
CA THR A 350 -25.05 13.66 -34.12
C THR A 350 -26.41 13.07 -33.78
N TYR A 351 -26.48 12.41 -32.63
CA TYR A 351 -27.66 11.78 -32.07
C TYR A 351 -27.93 12.41 -30.69
N THR A 352 -29.17 12.32 -30.23
CA THR A 352 -29.55 12.81 -28.91
C THR A 352 -30.35 11.75 -28.17
N GLY A 353 -30.22 11.74 -26.85
CA GLY A 353 -31.02 10.96 -25.91
C GLY A 353 -31.19 11.73 -24.60
N GLY A 354 -31.80 11.08 -23.62
CA GLY A 354 -31.82 11.51 -22.22
C GLY A 354 -30.84 10.68 -21.40
N TRP A 355 -30.39 11.25 -20.30
CA TRP A 355 -29.64 10.53 -19.28
C TRP A 355 -30.07 10.94 -17.87
N SER A 356 -29.89 10.08 -16.89
CA SER A 356 -30.06 10.46 -15.48
C SER A 356 -29.27 9.53 -14.57
N THR A 357 -28.78 10.06 -13.45
CA THR A 357 -28.21 9.29 -12.34
C THR A 357 -29.24 9.14 -11.23
N SER A 358 -29.15 8.07 -10.46
CA SER A 358 -29.88 7.95 -9.19
C SER A 358 -29.15 7.02 -8.22
N GLN A 359 -29.22 7.33 -6.93
CA GLN A 359 -28.76 6.40 -5.90
C GLN A 359 -29.73 5.22 -5.77
N SER A 360 -29.23 4.00 -5.99
CA SER A 360 -29.96 2.78 -5.68
C SER A 360 -30.20 2.67 -4.18
N ALA A 361 -31.29 2.00 -3.78
CA ALA A 361 -31.61 1.73 -2.38
C ALA A 361 -30.50 0.97 -1.62
N ASN A 362 -29.59 0.33 -2.37
CA ASN A 362 -28.53 -0.53 -1.87
C ASN A 362 -27.14 0.14 -1.87
N GLY A 363 -27.05 1.43 -2.25
CA GLY A 363 -25.79 2.19 -2.20
C GLY A 363 -24.98 2.24 -3.50
N GLY A 364 -25.34 1.46 -4.53
CA GLY A 364 -24.80 1.62 -5.89
C GLY A 364 -25.44 2.81 -6.62
N VAL A 365 -24.76 3.32 -7.65
CA VAL A 365 -25.29 4.39 -8.52
C VAL A 365 -25.83 3.80 -9.83
N GLU A 366 -27.05 4.15 -10.19
CA GLU A 366 -27.68 3.77 -11.46
C GLU A 366 -27.57 4.93 -12.46
N VAL A 367 -27.05 4.65 -13.66
CA VAL A 367 -27.03 5.55 -14.82
C VAL A 367 -28.03 5.06 -15.85
N VAL A 368 -29.04 5.87 -16.14
CA VAL A 368 -30.08 5.53 -17.12
C VAL A 368 -29.80 6.27 -18.43
N PHE A 369 -29.75 5.55 -19.54
CA PHE A 369 -29.76 6.11 -20.89
C PHE A 369 -31.12 5.87 -21.54
N ASP A 370 -31.79 6.94 -21.97
CA ASP A 370 -33.14 6.88 -22.56
C ASP A 370 -33.17 7.49 -23.96
N ASN A 371 -33.94 6.88 -24.86
CA ASN A 371 -34.20 7.38 -26.21
C ASN A 371 -32.94 7.75 -27.04
N VAL A 372 -31.78 7.12 -26.79
CA VAL A 372 -30.56 7.32 -27.58
C VAL A 372 -30.77 6.74 -28.98
N ALA A 373 -31.00 7.62 -29.95
CA ALA A 373 -31.45 7.26 -31.29
C ALA A 373 -30.32 7.37 -32.32
N GLY A 374 -29.53 6.31 -32.51
CA GLY A 374 -28.52 6.20 -33.57
C GLY A 374 -28.25 4.73 -33.93
N PRO A 375 -27.67 4.41 -35.09
CA PRO A 375 -27.30 3.05 -35.45
C PRO A 375 -26.14 2.54 -34.59
N SER A 376 -26.21 1.27 -34.18
CA SER A 376 -25.34 0.62 -33.18
C SER A 376 -25.45 1.19 -31.77
N ILE A 377 -25.55 2.51 -31.61
CA ILE A 377 -25.53 3.14 -30.29
C ILE A 377 -26.83 2.98 -29.50
N GLN A 378 -27.94 2.61 -30.15
CA GLN A 378 -29.18 2.28 -29.44
C GLN A 378 -29.03 1.14 -28.43
N ALA A 379 -27.96 0.36 -28.52
CA ALA A 379 -27.65 -0.75 -27.61
C ALA A 379 -27.43 -0.30 -26.16
N ILE A 380 -27.03 0.95 -25.93
CA ILE A 380 -26.75 1.45 -24.57
C ILE A 380 -28.02 1.82 -23.80
N ASN A 381 -29.19 1.91 -24.47
CA ASN A 381 -30.42 2.31 -23.79
C ASN A 381 -30.77 1.30 -22.68
N GLY A 382 -31.07 1.83 -21.49
CA GLY A 382 -31.38 1.04 -20.30
C GLY A 382 -30.77 1.62 -19.04
N SER A 383 -30.95 0.90 -17.94
CA SER A 383 -30.38 1.23 -16.65
C SER A 383 -29.09 0.45 -16.41
N TRP A 384 -28.02 1.17 -16.09
CA TRP A 384 -26.69 0.63 -15.84
C TRP A 384 -26.30 0.86 -14.40
N ILE A 385 -25.80 -0.16 -13.73
CA ILE A 385 -25.25 -0.04 -12.38
C ILE A 385 -23.75 0.17 -12.47
N VAL A 386 -23.24 1.22 -11.83
CA VAL A 386 -21.80 1.48 -11.72
C VAL A 386 -21.17 0.43 -10.80
N ILE A 387 -20.08 -0.19 -11.25
CA ILE A 387 -19.35 -1.24 -10.52
C ILE A 387 -17.89 -0.88 -10.27
N ASP A 388 -17.31 0.01 -11.07
CA ASP A 388 -16.03 0.68 -10.81
C ASP A 388 -16.23 2.17 -11.10
N CYS A 389 -15.78 3.00 -10.18
CA CYS A 389 -16.09 4.41 -10.15
C CYS A 389 -14.85 5.25 -9.92
N GLN A 390 -14.18 5.61 -11.02
CA GLN A 390 -13.09 6.56 -11.03
C GLN A 390 -13.54 7.83 -11.76
N PRO A 391 -13.03 9.02 -11.38
CA PRO A 391 -13.40 10.29 -12.03
C PRO A 391 -13.31 10.27 -13.56
N HIS A 392 -12.31 9.56 -14.10
CA HIS A 392 -12.02 9.49 -15.54
C HIS A 392 -12.39 8.14 -16.19
N ARG A 393 -12.84 7.15 -15.40
CA ARG A 393 -13.18 5.81 -15.90
C ARG A 393 -14.34 5.23 -15.10
N LEU A 394 -15.43 4.94 -15.80
CA LEU A 394 -16.60 4.29 -15.23
C LEU A 394 -16.77 2.90 -15.85
N GLU A 395 -16.95 1.90 -15.00
CA GLU A 395 -17.34 0.55 -15.41
C GLU A 395 -18.74 0.27 -14.92
N MET A 396 -19.60 -0.24 -15.80
CA MET A 396 -21.01 -0.40 -15.52
C MET A 396 -21.58 -1.70 -16.11
N VAL A 397 -22.64 -2.21 -15.50
CA VAL A 397 -23.33 -3.43 -15.93
C VAL A 397 -24.83 -3.23 -16.11
N MET A 398 -25.41 -3.96 -17.07
CA MET A 398 -26.85 -4.04 -17.32
C MET A 398 -27.23 -5.48 -17.70
N GLY A 399 -27.66 -6.27 -16.71
CA GLY A 399 -27.84 -7.72 -16.88
C GLY A 399 -26.50 -8.37 -17.25
N ASP A 400 -26.47 -9.11 -18.35
CA ASP A 400 -25.23 -9.73 -18.87
C ASP A 400 -24.32 -8.74 -19.64
N ASN A 401 -24.75 -7.48 -19.82
CA ASN A 401 -23.97 -6.50 -20.56
C ASN A 401 -23.00 -5.75 -19.64
N HIS A 402 -21.84 -5.43 -20.18
CA HIS A 402 -20.74 -4.75 -19.54
C HIS A 402 -20.26 -3.58 -20.40
N MET A 403 -20.00 -2.44 -19.78
CA MET A 403 -19.58 -1.23 -20.45
C MET A 403 -18.49 -0.52 -19.65
N VAL A 404 -17.43 -0.10 -20.35
CA VAL A 404 -16.38 0.77 -19.81
C VAL A 404 -16.39 2.07 -20.59
N MET A 405 -16.52 3.18 -19.86
CA MET A 405 -16.43 4.53 -20.38
C MET A 405 -15.18 5.21 -19.84
N GLU A 406 -14.47 5.92 -20.71
CA GLU A 406 -13.33 6.75 -20.33
C GLU A 406 -13.60 8.20 -20.75
N GLN A 407 -13.30 9.13 -19.85
CA GLN A 407 -13.49 10.55 -20.07
C GLN A 407 -12.42 11.07 -21.05
N GLN A 408 -12.83 11.94 -21.97
CA GLN A 408 -11.94 12.69 -22.83
C GLN A 408 -11.39 13.90 -22.09
N ASN A 409 -10.13 14.23 -22.33
CA ASN A 409 -9.54 15.46 -21.82
C ASN A 409 -10.09 16.67 -22.59
N CYS A 410 -10.84 17.54 -21.91
CA CYS A 410 -11.48 18.72 -22.53
C CYS A 410 -10.98 20.07 -21.98
N TYR A 411 -9.92 20.05 -21.16
CA TYR A 411 -9.37 21.25 -20.53
C TYR A 411 -8.73 22.19 -21.55
N SER A 412 -8.86 23.49 -21.33
CA SER A 412 -8.19 24.51 -22.14
C SER A 412 -7.05 25.19 -21.36
N SER A 413 -6.07 25.74 -22.09
CA SER A 413 -5.02 26.55 -21.46
C SER A 413 -5.60 27.77 -20.72
N ASP A 414 -6.65 28.40 -21.26
CA ASP A 414 -7.33 29.53 -20.61
C ASP A 414 -7.94 29.14 -19.25
N GLU A 415 -8.53 27.94 -19.16
CA GLU A 415 -9.09 27.39 -17.92
C GLU A 415 -8.00 27.08 -16.90
N LEU A 416 -6.92 26.41 -17.33
CA LEU A 416 -5.76 26.13 -16.47
C LEU A 416 -5.19 27.42 -15.88
N TYR A 417 -4.92 28.45 -16.68
CA TYR A 417 -4.37 29.70 -16.16
C TYR A 417 -5.37 30.44 -15.27
N THR A 418 -6.67 30.38 -15.59
CA THR A 418 -7.70 30.97 -14.70
C THR A 418 -7.64 30.34 -13.32
N ILE A 419 -7.64 29.01 -13.24
CA ILE A 419 -7.59 28.26 -11.97
C ILE A 419 -6.25 28.47 -11.27
N ALA A 420 -5.13 28.21 -11.95
CA ALA A 420 -3.80 28.19 -11.36
C ALA A 420 -3.38 29.55 -10.78
N THR A 421 -3.86 30.66 -11.35
CA THR A 421 -3.49 32.02 -10.91
C THR A 421 -4.37 32.58 -9.79
N GLU A 422 -5.46 31.91 -9.41
CA GLU A 422 -6.38 32.42 -8.38
C GLU A 422 -5.80 32.38 -6.96
N CYS A 423 -4.99 31.37 -6.65
CA CYS A 423 -4.39 31.15 -5.34
C CYS A 423 -3.00 30.50 -5.48
N ARG A 424 -2.40 30.17 -4.34
CA ARG A 424 -1.19 29.36 -4.28
C ARG A 424 -1.57 27.89 -4.20
N TRP A 425 -0.57 27.04 -4.39
CA TRP A 425 -0.75 25.59 -4.46
C TRP A 425 0.34 24.87 -3.66
N GLU A 426 0.02 23.73 -3.10
CA GLU A 426 0.96 22.81 -2.43
C GLU A 426 0.90 21.46 -3.16
N VAL A 427 2.00 20.71 -3.17
CA VAL A 427 1.96 19.33 -3.65
C VAL A 427 1.23 18.48 -2.61
N TYR A 428 0.12 17.88 -3.00
CA TYR A 428 -0.65 16.98 -2.14
C TYR A 428 -0.21 15.52 -2.29
N SER A 429 0.11 15.12 -3.51
CA SER A 429 0.63 13.79 -3.84
C SER A 429 1.60 13.92 -5.00
N TYR A 430 2.73 13.20 -4.94
CA TYR A 430 3.59 13.00 -6.08
C TYR A 430 4.15 11.58 -6.12
N ILE A 431 3.64 10.79 -7.09
CA ILE A 431 4.23 9.53 -7.52
C ILE A 431 5.18 9.81 -8.68
N ASN A 432 6.45 9.44 -8.54
CA ASN A 432 7.45 9.67 -9.59
C ASN A 432 7.34 8.65 -10.75
N ASP A 433 8.18 8.81 -11.77
CA ASP A 433 8.25 7.95 -12.96
C ASP A 433 8.73 6.51 -12.69
N GLN A 434 9.09 6.21 -11.44
CA GLN A 434 9.44 4.87 -10.96
C GLN A 434 8.32 4.26 -10.10
N GLY A 435 7.17 4.92 -9.99
CA GLY A 435 6.05 4.50 -9.15
C GLY A 435 6.30 4.68 -7.64
N SER A 436 7.32 5.43 -7.24
CA SER A 436 7.61 5.72 -5.83
C SER A 436 6.92 6.99 -5.40
N ASP A 437 6.25 6.95 -4.25
CA ASP A 437 5.72 8.13 -3.58
C ASP A 437 6.88 8.97 -3.01
N VAL A 438 7.00 10.20 -3.50
CA VAL A 438 8.01 11.19 -3.10
C VAL A 438 7.36 12.46 -2.54
N THR A 439 6.08 12.40 -2.13
CA THR A 439 5.30 13.55 -1.67
C THR A 439 6.00 14.33 -0.57
N SER A 440 6.62 13.64 0.40
CA SER A 440 7.28 14.25 1.56
C SER A 440 8.46 15.17 1.19
N ASP A 441 9.05 15.01 0.01
CA ASP A 441 10.13 15.89 -0.45
C ASP A 441 9.64 17.31 -0.76
N TYR A 442 8.31 17.49 -0.87
CA TYR A 442 7.65 18.73 -1.26
C TYR A 442 6.89 19.41 -0.13
N ASP A 443 6.97 18.86 1.08
CA ASP A 443 6.27 19.38 2.26
C ASP A 443 6.66 20.85 2.52
N GLY A 444 5.64 21.71 2.61
CA GLY A 444 5.81 23.13 2.88
C GLY A 444 6.26 23.98 1.68
N ILE A 445 6.37 23.41 0.47
CA ILE A 445 6.63 24.18 -0.74
C ILE A 445 5.32 24.75 -1.28
N LEU A 446 5.31 26.06 -1.50
CA LEU A 446 4.18 26.80 -2.00
C LEU A 446 4.44 27.36 -3.40
N TYR A 447 3.59 26.99 -4.35
CA TYR A 447 3.67 27.34 -5.77
C TYR A 447 2.73 28.49 -6.09
N SER A 448 3.20 29.45 -6.87
CA SER A 448 2.43 30.58 -7.39
C SER A 448 2.57 30.62 -8.90
N PHE A 449 1.45 30.58 -9.61
CA PHE A 449 1.40 30.67 -11.06
C PHE A 449 0.90 32.05 -11.48
N PHE A 450 1.42 32.56 -12.59
CA PHE A 450 1.06 33.87 -13.13
C PHE A 450 0.50 33.76 -14.55
N GLU A 451 -0.31 34.75 -14.95
CA GLU A 451 -1.02 34.77 -16.25
C GLU A 451 -0.09 34.64 -17.47
N ASN A 452 1.16 35.09 -17.35
CA ASN A 452 2.18 34.98 -18.41
C ASN A 452 2.92 33.63 -18.40
N GLY A 453 2.49 32.68 -17.59
CA GLY A 453 3.13 31.38 -17.42
C GLY A 453 4.34 31.41 -16.49
N PHE A 454 4.68 32.53 -15.85
CA PHE A 454 5.73 32.53 -14.83
C PHE A 454 5.31 31.70 -13.61
N VAL A 455 6.26 31.01 -12.98
CA VAL A 455 6.02 30.18 -11.79
C VAL A 455 7.07 30.46 -10.74
N VAL A 456 6.65 30.57 -9.48
CA VAL A 456 7.52 30.68 -8.31
C VAL A 456 7.14 29.59 -7.31
N ALA A 457 8.13 28.84 -6.82
CA ALA A 457 7.99 27.84 -5.77
C ALA A 457 8.92 28.22 -4.60
N GLU A 458 8.39 28.22 -3.37
CA GLU A 458 9.18 28.62 -2.20
C GLU A 458 8.84 27.75 -0.98
N ASN A 459 9.84 27.46 -0.16
CA ASN A 459 9.70 26.71 1.10
C ASN A 459 10.00 27.58 2.33
N GLY A 460 9.85 28.90 2.17
CA GLY A 460 10.16 29.88 3.20
C GLY A 460 11.63 30.29 3.31
N ILE A 461 12.57 29.57 2.71
CA ILE A 461 14.00 29.91 2.73
C ILE A 461 14.55 30.02 1.30
N THR A 462 14.33 28.99 0.50
CA THR A 462 14.84 28.88 -0.85
C THR A 462 13.70 29.16 -1.84
N ILE A 463 14.05 29.80 -2.96
CA ILE A 463 13.10 30.10 -4.03
C ILE A 463 13.53 29.38 -5.31
N GLY A 464 12.63 28.59 -5.86
CA GLY A 464 12.69 28.07 -7.22
C GLY A 464 11.75 28.88 -8.11
N TYR A 465 12.08 29.02 -9.38
CA TYR A 465 11.26 29.79 -10.31
C TYR A 465 11.45 29.29 -11.74
N GLY A 466 10.50 29.58 -12.63
CA GLY A 466 10.57 29.17 -14.01
C GLY A 466 9.24 29.36 -14.70
N GLY A 467 8.79 28.39 -15.48
CA GLY A 467 7.62 28.56 -16.33
C GLY A 467 6.68 27.36 -16.41
N LEU A 468 5.42 27.69 -16.66
CA LEU A 468 4.34 26.80 -17.07
C LEU A 468 3.93 27.24 -18.47
N THR A 469 4.06 26.35 -19.45
CA THR A 469 3.48 26.55 -20.78
C THR A 469 2.45 25.49 -21.05
N ALA A 470 1.32 25.83 -21.64
CA ALA A 470 0.20 24.92 -21.87
C ALA A 470 -0.24 24.95 -23.35
N GLU A 471 -0.44 23.78 -23.95
CA GLU A 471 -0.91 23.62 -25.33
C GLU A 471 -1.86 22.42 -25.44
N ASN A 472 -2.99 22.59 -26.12
CA ASN A 472 -3.86 21.49 -26.50
C ASN A 472 -3.26 20.75 -27.70
N THR A 473 -3.17 19.43 -27.60
CA THR A 473 -2.75 18.56 -28.69
C THR A 473 -3.82 18.49 -29.79
N ALA A 474 -3.50 17.81 -30.90
CA ALA A 474 -4.46 17.57 -31.98
C ALA A 474 -5.66 16.70 -31.58
N THR A 475 -5.57 15.99 -30.45
CA THR A 475 -6.63 15.18 -29.84
C THR A 475 -7.27 15.90 -28.65
N GLU A 476 -7.14 17.22 -28.58
CA GLU A 476 -7.71 18.13 -27.57
C GLU A 476 -7.18 17.94 -26.12
N GLN A 477 -6.38 16.91 -25.86
CA GLN A 477 -5.66 16.73 -24.60
C GLN A 477 -4.75 17.93 -24.29
N LEU A 478 -4.90 18.51 -23.09
CA LEU A 478 -4.08 19.63 -22.62
C LEU A 478 -2.77 19.11 -22.05
N VAL A 479 -1.65 19.54 -22.65
CA VAL A 479 -0.30 19.21 -22.19
C VAL A 479 0.36 20.47 -21.67
N VAL A 480 1.01 20.35 -20.52
CA VAL A 480 1.79 21.42 -19.90
C VAL A 480 3.27 21.05 -19.84
N LEU A 481 4.13 22.05 -19.97
CA LEU A 481 5.53 21.96 -19.59
C LEU A 481 5.70 22.84 -18.36
N LEU A 482 5.87 22.20 -17.21
CA LEU A 482 6.26 22.87 -15.98
C LEU A 482 7.76 22.69 -15.82
N HIS A 483 8.48 23.79 -15.68
CA HIS A 483 9.92 23.78 -15.43
C HIS A 483 10.26 24.80 -14.36
N LEU A 484 11.02 24.35 -13.36
CA LEU A 484 11.55 25.21 -12.30
C LEU A 484 13.07 25.09 -12.27
N TYR A 485 13.72 26.24 -12.22
CA TYR A 485 15.13 26.40 -11.92
C TYR A 485 15.32 26.46 -10.40
N ASN A 486 16.47 25.97 -9.93
CA ASN A 486 16.85 25.80 -8.51
C ASN A 486 16.13 24.67 -7.76
N SER A 487 16.85 24.04 -6.82
CA SER A 487 16.53 22.72 -6.25
C SER A 487 15.45 22.72 -5.17
N VAL A 488 14.58 23.74 -5.11
CA VAL A 488 13.53 23.77 -4.09
C VAL A 488 12.52 22.66 -4.33
N SER A 489 12.19 22.45 -5.61
CA SER A 489 11.15 21.51 -6.02
C SER A 489 11.74 20.42 -6.94
N GLY A 490 12.55 20.78 -7.94
CA GLY A 490 13.01 19.78 -8.91
C GLY A 490 11.91 19.25 -9.85
N ILE A 491 10.67 19.76 -9.74
CA ILE A 491 9.59 19.49 -10.70
C ILE A 491 9.95 20.15 -12.04
N GLY A 492 10.06 19.31 -13.06
CA GLY A 492 10.50 19.72 -14.39
C GLY A 492 10.18 18.65 -15.43
N ASN A 493 8.97 18.67 -16.01
CA ASN A 493 8.57 17.71 -17.04
C ASN A 493 7.42 18.21 -17.92
N TYR A 494 7.15 17.45 -18.99
CA TYR A 494 5.89 17.50 -19.71
C TYR A 494 4.85 16.67 -18.97
N TYR A 495 3.69 17.26 -18.71
CA TYR A 495 2.56 16.60 -18.09
C TYR A 495 1.32 16.73 -18.95
N THR A 496 0.48 15.71 -18.97
CA THR A 496 -0.92 15.82 -19.32
C THR A 496 -1.69 16.38 -18.13
N VAL A 497 -2.63 17.29 -18.40
CA VAL A 497 -3.62 17.70 -17.40
C VAL A 497 -4.75 16.66 -17.39
N GLU A 498 -4.85 15.89 -16.31
CA GLU A 498 -5.87 14.86 -16.14
C GLU A 498 -7.13 15.42 -15.50
N SER A 499 -7.00 16.37 -14.57
CA SER A 499 -8.14 17.08 -14.01
C SER A 499 -7.82 18.52 -13.62
N LEU A 500 -8.84 19.38 -13.73
CA LEU A 500 -8.80 20.76 -13.24
C LEU A 500 -10.06 21.06 -12.45
N SER A 501 -9.87 21.56 -11.23
CA SER A 501 -10.94 22.10 -10.41
C SER A 501 -10.46 23.34 -9.67
N SER A 502 -11.37 24.01 -8.95
CA SER A 502 -10.98 25.14 -8.11
C SER A 502 -10.20 24.72 -6.86
N GLU A 503 -10.07 23.44 -6.55
CA GLU A 503 -9.37 22.94 -5.35
C GLU A 503 -8.13 22.11 -5.70
N GLU A 504 -8.12 21.48 -6.87
CA GLU A 504 -7.10 20.50 -7.26
C GLU A 504 -6.69 20.68 -8.74
N ILE A 505 -5.40 20.48 -9.02
CA ILE A 505 -4.85 20.33 -10.37
C ILE A 505 -4.13 18.99 -10.40
N VAL A 506 -4.59 18.06 -11.24
CA VAL A 506 -4.01 16.72 -11.38
C VAL A 506 -3.27 16.62 -12.71
N LEU A 507 -2.00 16.25 -12.62
CA LEU A 507 -1.07 16.15 -13.75
C LEU A 507 -0.50 14.73 -13.81
N SER A 508 -0.42 14.15 -15.00
CA SER A 508 0.28 12.87 -15.24
C SER A 508 1.43 13.06 -16.23
N SER A 509 2.47 12.23 -16.19
CA SER A 509 3.52 12.23 -17.21
C SER A 509 3.74 10.85 -17.80
N PHE A 510 4.52 10.76 -18.89
CA PHE A 510 4.91 9.47 -19.46
C PHE A 510 5.70 8.64 -18.45
N GLY A 511 5.20 7.45 -18.10
CA GLY A 511 5.85 6.53 -17.14
C GLY A 511 5.17 6.47 -15.77
N ASP A 512 3.84 6.67 -15.73
CA ASP A 512 2.99 6.51 -14.53
C ASP A 512 3.27 7.51 -13.39
N ALA A 513 3.99 8.60 -13.66
CA ALA A 513 4.16 9.66 -12.66
C ALA A 513 2.86 10.48 -12.55
N GLU A 514 2.38 10.70 -11.33
CA GLU A 514 1.16 11.46 -11.01
C GLU A 514 1.50 12.56 -10.00
N LEU A 515 1.20 13.81 -10.33
CA LEU A 515 1.45 14.99 -9.53
C LEU A 515 0.12 15.72 -9.28
N ILE A 516 -0.24 15.84 -8.01
CA ILE A 516 -1.49 16.49 -7.57
C ILE A 516 -1.14 17.73 -6.78
N PHE A 517 -1.66 18.87 -7.21
CA PHE A 517 -1.59 20.13 -6.46
C PHE A 517 -2.92 20.39 -5.75
N HIS A 518 -2.85 20.79 -4.48
CA HIS A 518 -4.01 21.31 -3.73
C HIS A 518 -3.93 22.81 -3.54
N ARG A 519 -5.08 23.47 -3.66
CA ARG A 519 -5.21 24.90 -3.48
C ARG A 519 -4.95 25.32 -2.04
N THR A 520 -4.14 26.35 -1.86
CA THR A 520 -3.94 27.04 -0.59
C THR A 520 -4.03 28.55 -0.77
N CYS A 521 -5.02 29.18 -0.13
CA CYS A 521 -5.25 30.63 -0.22
C CYS A 521 -4.81 31.40 1.03
N ASN A 522 -4.23 30.72 2.02
CA ASN A 522 -4.00 31.29 3.36
C ASN A 522 -2.76 32.19 3.47
N SER A 523 -1.97 32.34 2.42
CA SER A 523 -0.71 33.11 2.43
C SER A 523 -0.55 33.93 1.16
N THR A 524 -1.27 35.05 1.02
CA THR A 524 -0.84 36.05 0.04
C THR A 524 0.55 36.56 0.48
N ASN A 525 1.59 36.30 -0.32
CA ASN A 525 2.94 36.90 -0.17
C ASN A 525 2.95 38.44 -0.33
N GLN A 526 1.76 39.02 -0.47
CA GLN A 526 1.54 40.45 -0.50
C GLN A 526 1.38 40.96 0.93
N ASP A 527 2.48 41.05 1.66
CA ASP A 527 2.53 42.07 2.71
C ASP A 527 2.52 43.47 2.07
N GLY A 528 2.21 44.49 2.88
CA GLY A 528 2.07 45.86 2.37
C GLY A 528 3.34 46.41 1.70
N ASP A 529 4.51 45.86 2.01
CA ASP A 529 5.79 46.33 1.46
C ASP A 529 6.03 45.74 0.06
N THR A 530 5.82 44.44 -0.15
CA THR A 530 6.01 43.81 -1.47
C THR A 530 5.08 44.42 -2.52
N ALA A 531 3.82 44.68 -2.15
CA ALA A 531 2.87 45.40 -3.00
C ALA A 531 3.34 46.83 -3.31
N GLN A 532 3.88 47.55 -2.31
CA GLN A 532 4.41 48.90 -2.49
C GLN A 532 5.64 48.94 -3.39
N ILE A 533 6.57 47.98 -3.24
CA ILE A 533 7.78 47.87 -4.07
C ILE A 533 7.39 47.63 -5.53
N LYS A 534 6.48 46.69 -5.79
CA LYS A 534 5.94 46.48 -7.14
C LYS A 534 5.35 47.76 -7.72
N THR A 535 4.57 48.51 -6.94
CA THR A 535 4.06 49.81 -7.38
C THR A 535 5.17 50.77 -7.79
N TRP A 536 6.25 50.88 -7.02
CA TRP A 536 7.36 51.73 -7.40
C TRP A 536 8.06 51.26 -8.68
N LEU A 537 8.23 49.95 -8.84
CA LEU A 537 8.86 49.33 -10.00
C LEU A 537 8.10 49.66 -11.28
N TYR A 538 6.78 49.42 -11.34
CA TYR A 538 6.01 49.67 -12.57
C TYR A 538 5.62 51.14 -12.81
N GLU A 539 5.90 52.04 -11.87
CA GLU A 539 5.64 53.48 -12.01
C GLU A 539 6.79 54.24 -12.74
N GLY A 540 7.34 53.69 -13.81
CA GLY A 540 8.34 54.36 -14.65
C GLY A 540 9.54 53.47 -14.97
N ASN A 541 10.46 54.02 -15.75
CA ASN A 541 11.58 53.27 -16.29
C ASN A 541 12.80 53.37 -15.36
N TRP A 542 13.63 52.32 -15.39
CA TRP A 542 14.80 52.17 -14.55
C TRP A 542 16.06 51.94 -15.40
N GLU A 543 17.22 52.29 -14.86
CA GLU A 543 18.53 51.95 -15.41
C GLU A 543 19.39 51.29 -14.32
N ILE A 544 20.30 50.40 -14.72
CA ILE A 544 21.30 49.85 -13.81
C ILE A 544 22.46 50.84 -13.71
N THR A 545 22.70 51.38 -12.51
CA THR A 545 23.75 52.37 -12.26
C THR A 545 25.02 51.76 -11.66
N TYR A 546 24.90 50.54 -11.13
CA TYR A 546 26.01 49.74 -10.64
C TYR A 546 25.68 48.25 -10.75
N SER A 547 26.63 47.46 -11.24
CA SER A 547 26.54 46.00 -11.23
C SER A 547 27.92 45.39 -10.97
N SER A 548 27.97 44.37 -10.12
CA SER A 548 29.13 43.51 -9.95
C SER A 548 28.69 42.07 -9.85
N MET A 549 29.33 41.17 -10.61
CA MET A 549 29.07 39.73 -10.61
C MET A 549 30.32 39.00 -10.13
N ASP A 550 30.19 38.13 -9.13
CA ASP A 550 31.32 37.45 -8.47
C ASP A 550 32.43 38.44 -8.09
N SER A 551 32.04 39.56 -7.46
CA SER A 551 32.93 40.69 -7.12
C SER A 551 33.61 41.42 -8.30
N ALA A 552 33.26 41.14 -9.56
CA ALA A 552 33.78 41.83 -10.74
C ALA A 552 32.80 42.87 -11.27
N ASP A 553 33.22 44.13 -11.36
CA ASP A 553 32.42 45.22 -11.93
C ASP A 553 32.13 44.96 -13.42
N ASN A 554 30.85 44.81 -13.74
CA ASN A 554 30.28 44.65 -15.07
C ASN A 554 29.24 45.74 -15.38
N THR A 555 29.28 46.87 -14.68
CA THR A 555 28.33 47.99 -14.86
C THR A 555 28.26 48.47 -16.31
N SER A 556 29.36 48.41 -17.06
CA SER A 556 29.41 48.83 -18.46
C SER A 556 28.53 48.02 -19.40
N ASP A 557 28.16 46.79 -19.01
CA ASP A 557 27.36 45.88 -19.85
C ASP A 557 25.90 46.34 -19.94
N TYR A 558 25.46 47.18 -18.99
CA TYR A 558 24.11 47.73 -18.92
C TYR A 558 24.02 49.19 -19.40
N ALA A 559 25.08 49.71 -20.04
CA ALA A 559 25.12 51.10 -20.47
C ALA A 559 24.05 51.40 -21.55
N ASN A 560 23.20 52.40 -21.28
CA ASN A 560 22.05 52.82 -22.11
C ASN A 560 20.91 51.78 -22.18
N VAL A 561 20.87 50.84 -21.24
CA VAL A 561 19.77 49.89 -21.13
C VAL A 561 18.69 50.48 -20.22
N THR A 562 17.46 50.50 -20.73
CA THR A 562 16.27 50.88 -19.98
C THR A 562 15.50 49.63 -19.58
N PHE A 563 15.12 49.54 -18.32
CA PHE A 563 14.31 48.47 -17.75
C PHE A 563 12.89 48.99 -17.46
N ASP A 564 11.90 48.33 -18.05
CA ASP A 564 10.47 48.60 -17.88
C ASP A 564 9.83 47.44 -17.13
N PHE A 565 9.57 47.65 -15.84
CA PHE A 565 8.78 46.72 -15.03
C PHE A 565 7.31 46.97 -15.33
N GLN A 566 6.59 45.96 -15.77
CA GLN A 566 5.17 46.12 -16.11
C GLN A 566 4.29 45.69 -14.93
N GLN A 567 3.02 46.10 -14.99
CA GLN A 567 2.02 45.56 -14.08
C GLN A 567 1.90 44.04 -14.29
N GLY A 568 1.90 43.27 -13.21
CA GLY A 568 2.05 41.81 -13.25
C GLY A 568 3.52 41.44 -13.02
N THR A 569 4.01 40.45 -13.76
CA THR A 569 5.36 39.88 -13.58
C THR A 569 6.25 40.05 -14.82
N ASN A 570 5.89 40.89 -15.80
CA ASN A 570 6.71 41.12 -16.99
C ASN A 570 7.78 42.20 -16.76
N LEU A 571 9.02 41.93 -17.16
CA LEU A 571 10.15 42.86 -17.18
C LEU A 571 10.74 42.93 -18.59
N ILE A 572 10.91 44.13 -19.12
CA ILE A 572 11.51 44.36 -20.45
C ILE A 572 12.78 45.19 -20.31
N GLY A 573 13.92 44.64 -20.71
CA GLY A 573 15.18 45.39 -20.87
C GLY A 573 15.37 45.81 -22.33
N SER A 574 15.73 47.07 -22.59
CA SER A 574 15.90 47.60 -23.96
C SER A 574 17.09 48.55 -24.07
N ASP A 575 17.98 48.31 -25.03
CA ASP A 575 19.07 49.23 -25.41
C ASP A 575 18.67 50.20 -26.55
N GLY A 576 17.39 50.21 -26.92
CA GLY A 576 16.83 50.94 -28.04
C GLY A 576 17.01 50.28 -29.42
N SER A 577 17.82 49.22 -29.52
CA SER A 577 18.02 48.41 -30.73
C SER A 577 17.45 47.00 -30.61
N SER A 578 17.50 46.42 -29.42
CA SER A 578 17.06 45.07 -29.07
C SER A 578 16.30 45.10 -27.74
N THR A 579 15.42 44.12 -27.54
CA THR A 579 14.64 43.96 -26.30
C THR A 579 14.85 42.55 -25.74
N ALA A 580 15.07 42.46 -24.44
CA ALA A 580 15.08 41.21 -23.68
C ALA A 580 13.81 41.14 -22.81
N ASN A 581 13.07 40.04 -22.94
CA ASN A 581 11.93 39.76 -22.09
C ASN A 581 12.39 38.89 -20.91
N MET A 582 11.94 39.28 -19.72
CA MET A 582 12.19 38.60 -18.46
C MET A 582 10.88 38.57 -17.67
N HIS A 583 10.82 37.72 -16.66
CA HIS A 583 9.83 37.84 -15.61
C HIS A 583 10.47 38.37 -14.33
N TYR A 584 9.65 38.96 -13.47
CA TYR A 584 10.06 39.37 -12.14
C TYR A 584 8.94 39.17 -11.13
N GLU A 585 9.31 38.93 -9.88
CA GLU A 585 8.38 38.85 -8.76
C GLU A 585 9.07 39.35 -7.49
N VAL A 586 8.30 39.99 -6.59
CA VAL A 586 8.79 40.53 -5.32
C VAL A 586 8.00 39.89 -4.20
N LEU A 587 8.71 39.15 -3.35
CA LEU A 587 8.12 38.36 -2.28
C LEU A 587 8.91 38.54 -0.97
N ARG A 588 8.35 38.04 0.12
CA ARG A 588 9.03 37.98 1.41
C ARG A 588 9.20 36.53 1.82
N ASP A 589 10.42 36.16 2.18
CA ASP A 589 10.71 34.83 2.71
C ASP A 589 10.24 34.69 4.18
N GLU A 590 10.24 33.48 4.74
CA GLU A 590 9.81 33.23 6.13
C GLU A 590 10.72 33.90 7.17
N ALA A 591 11.99 34.14 6.82
CA ALA A 591 12.91 34.90 7.67
C ALA A 591 12.60 36.40 7.68
N GLY A 592 11.68 36.85 6.82
CA GLY A 592 11.21 38.22 6.72
C GLY A 592 12.02 39.09 5.76
N ASN A 593 12.95 38.51 4.99
CA ASN A 593 13.74 39.24 4.01
C ASN A 593 12.93 39.48 2.74
N LEU A 594 13.11 40.67 2.17
CA LEU A 594 12.54 41.01 0.87
C LEU A 594 13.39 40.38 -0.23
N ARG A 595 12.73 39.71 -1.18
CA ARG A 595 13.36 38.99 -2.29
C ARG A 595 12.81 39.51 -3.62
N MET A 596 13.65 39.53 -4.64
CA MET A 596 13.28 39.82 -6.01
C MET A 596 13.78 38.69 -6.90
N VAL A 597 12.85 37.94 -7.48
CA VAL A 597 13.17 36.92 -8.47
C VAL A 597 13.18 37.58 -9.84
N ILE A 598 14.17 37.26 -10.66
CA ILE A 598 14.22 37.63 -12.07
C ILE A 598 14.48 36.37 -12.89
N ASP A 599 13.61 36.09 -13.85
CA ASP A 599 13.69 34.93 -14.75
C ASP A 599 13.93 35.39 -16.19
N TYR A 600 14.93 34.83 -16.85
CA TYR A 600 15.37 35.30 -18.17
C TYR A 600 14.93 34.37 -19.32
N LEU A 601 14.26 34.94 -20.33
CA LEU A 601 13.58 34.19 -21.39
C LEU A 601 14.37 34.06 -22.72
N GLY A 602 15.69 34.27 -22.71
CA GLY A 602 16.56 33.62 -23.71
C GLY A 602 17.01 34.37 -24.98
N ILE A 603 16.95 35.71 -25.10
CA ILE A 603 17.47 36.41 -26.31
C ILE A 603 18.31 37.67 -25.98
N PHE A 604 19.59 37.50 -25.61
CA PHE A 604 20.68 38.51 -25.47
C PHE A 604 20.72 39.38 -24.16
N PRO A 605 21.87 40.01 -23.83
CA PRO A 605 22.88 39.59 -22.84
C PRO A 605 22.55 40.00 -21.38
N TYR A 606 21.58 39.39 -20.68
CA TYR A 606 21.35 39.70 -19.26
C TYR A 606 21.08 38.47 -18.39
N TRP A 607 21.52 37.30 -18.84
CA TRP A 607 21.43 36.03 -18.11
C TRP A 607 22.07 36.09 -16.72
N GLN A 608 22.96 37.06 -16.46
CA GLN A 608 23.54 37.27 -15.13
C GLN A 608 22.54 37.85 -14.11
N MET A 609 21.40 38.36 -14.57
CA MET A 609 20.31 38.83 -13.70
C MET A 609 19.38 37.69 -13.28
N ASP A 610 19.47 36.53 -13.93
CA ASP A 610 18.62 35.36 -13.73
C ASP A 610 18.94 34.73 -12.37
N ASP A 611 18.25 35.18 -11.32
CA ASP A 611 18.49 34.74 -9.94
C ASP A 611 17.37 35.16 -8.95
N ASP A 612 17.44 34.64 -7.72
CA ASP A 612 16.59 35.01 -6.58
C ASP A 612 17.27 35.99 -5.60
N TRP A 613 17.30 37.27 -5.98
CA TRP A 613 18.03 38.33 -5.28
C TRP A 613 17.43 38.72 -3.92
N TYR A 614 18.27 39.08 -2.96
CA TYR A 614 17.87 39.80 -1.74
C TYR A 614 17.76 41.30 -2.02
N ILE A 615 16.67 41.93 -1.59
CA ILE A 615 16.51 43.39 -1.63
C ILE A 615 17.13 43.97 -0.35
N THR A 616 18.27 44.65 -0.46
CA THR A 616 19.00 45.23 0.69
C THR A 616 18.69 46.72 0.90
N GLU A 617 18.34 47.43 -0.17
CA GLU A 617 17.87 48.82 -0.14
C GLU A 617 16.73 49.01 -1.15
N VAL A 618 15.63 49.66 -0.75
CA VAL A 618 14.55 49.99 -1.69
C VAL A 618 13.79 51.25 -1.30
N ASN A 619 13.48 52.08 -2.29
CA ASN A 619 12.53 53.18 -2.23
C ASN A 619 11.98 53.47 -3.64
N ASN A 620 11.20 54.56 -3.80
CA ASN A 620 10.57 54.89 -5.07
C ASN A 620 11.52 55.40 -6.18
N GLN A 621 12.83 55.51 -5.92
CA GLN A 621 13.86 55.98 -6.86
C GLN A 621 15.05 55.02 -7.01
N ARG A 622 15.24 54.07 -6.09
CA ARG A 622 16.40 53.17 -6.04
C ARG A 622 16.01 51.80 -5.50
N ILE A 623 16.55 50.75 -6.09
CA ILE A 623 16.53 49.38 -5.54
C ILE A 623 17.90 48.73 -5.69
N GLU A 624 18.38 48.10 -4.62
CA GLU A 624 19.66 47.41 -4.52
C GLU A 624 19.42 45.93 -4.21
N LEU A 625 19.98 45.09 -5.07
CA LEU A 625 19.81 43.64 -5.09
C LEU A 625 21.15 42.98 -4.79
N HIS A 626 21.14 41.99 -3.91
CA HIS A 626 22.32 41.21 -3.55
C HIS A 626 22.06 39.72 -3.74
N TYR A 627 23.06 39.02 -4.25
CA TYR A 627 23.11 37.57 -4.27
C TYR A 627 24.42 37.12 -3.62
N ILE A 628 24.34 36.13 -2.74
CA ILE A 628 25.50 35.57 -2.05
C ILE A 628 25.62 34.11 -2.48
N ASN A 629 26.73 33.77 -3.14
CA ASN A 629 27.06 32.38 -3.43
C ASN A 629 27.75 31.77 -2.19
N ASP A 630 27.01 30.95 -1.44
CA ASP A 630 27.47 30.35 -0.19
C ASP A 630 28.70 29.43 -0.36
N ASP A 631 28.91 28.85 -1.54
CA ASP A 631 30.02 27.94 -1.82
C ASP A 631 31.34 28.67 -2.13
N ALA A 632 31.25 29.84 -2.76
CA ALA A 632 32.40 30.64 -3.18
C ALA A 632 32.70 31.83 -2.25
N ASN A 633 31.74 32.20 -1.39
CA ASN A 633 31.74 33.44 -0.61
C ASN A 633 31.94 34.67 -1.51
N ASP A 634 31.43 34.59 -2.73
CA ASP A 634 31.40 35.65 -3.72
C ASP A 634 30.02 36.35 -3.67
N GLU A 635 30.03 37.67 -3.79
CA GLU A 635 28.83 38.51 -3.74
C GLU A 635 28.60 39.16 -5.10
N SER A 636 27.36 39.08 -5.57
CA SER A 636 26.86 39.78 -6.75
C SER A 636 25.89 40.87 -6.32
N VAL A 637 25.97 42.03 -6.95
CA VAL A 637 25.18 43.22 -6.60
C VAL A 637 24.66 43.87 -7.87
N ILE A 638 23.37 44.22 -7.88
CA ILE A 638 22.75 45.01 -8.95
C ILE A 638 22.01 46.18 -8.31
N VAL A 639 22.23 47.38 -8.85
CA VAL A 639 21.57 48.60 -8.41
C VAL A 639 20.80 49.20 -9.56
N PHE A 640 19.49 49.32 -9.39
CA PHE A 640 18.64 50.10 -10.29
C PHE A 640 18.35 51.47 -9.71
N GLU A 641 18.39 52.50 -10.56
CA GLU A 641 17.87 53.83 -10.26
C GLU A 641 16.86 54.27 -11.32
N LYS A 642 15.90 55.09 -10.90
CA LYS A 642 14.80 55.54 -11.76
C LYS A 642 15.26 56.66 -12.69
N ILE A 643 14.82 56.61 -13.96
CA ILE A 643 15.18 57.57 -15.02
C ILE A 643 14.37 58.87 -14.95
#